data_AF-A0A6C0KCT0-F1
#
_entry.id   AF-A0A6C0KCT0-F1
#
_cell.length_a   1.000
_cell.length_b   1.000
_cell.length_c   1.000
_cell.angle_alpha   90.00
_cell.angle_beta   90.00
_cell.angle_gamma   90.00
#
_symmetry.space_group_name_H-M   'P 1'
#
loop_
_entity.id
_entity.type
_entity.pdbx_description
1 polymer ?
#
loop_
_entity_poly.entity_id
_entity_poly.type
_entity_poly.pdbx_seq_one_letter_code
_entity_poly.pdbx_strand_id
1 'polypeptide(L)'
;MSNKRYIELYSGNRNRQQYPYPASFEVPFAPTVQNITGKNALDPIVNGAVYYKFIATSSEYYNSEGSFAAGSTAAAPVLSPKQTGEALSSVANYYVGWYIVDTTVPPSNESVSLIIGYNPSTATLTLLQPLGDDPTGHKYGIYSSNPTANYISIPTLDINQNYILNYELAYNGYYIVFETPNPLYSNPSNSNIFYRTITYYDFNTQIAYFDAPLPAEYNPMTPQTFTLRKTLPNERWTLETSTFTNSTPPANPAIGPLLGPVITLPPGASTTDNFYTGKFVYYYSNASETYPKQFPPAEVINGNGSPVAGVFFPIYGSYYVKAYNGSTRQLSVCYDLNSTPLPTYIANIGYDSGSFVAQTDLIIDQIGPTEYRATLTNNTSLIGTMNLIPTQYTIGKTYQVCWNIRGKPTMASPYFTVNGLNNTILYQSSAISSDYTTVTFTFIPTSSLTCFNIFADTESDYYIEWDSFVVSQVDTINISCFSKDNFTPLSYNGSMVSINDTVCYEVTLISLTLPNESLLSGSRISFYPYVYVEFANATAPSGASRELIYSNNPSSNNALFVAPISQTVQPLLSTFMVVSSSGMSQVIKFKPNDNLRFSVYLPDGTLFRTLENDIFSPYPTFGRVQIEALFSIRRL
;
A
#
# COMPACT_ATOMS: atom_id res chain seq x y z
N MET A 1 34.71 -38.81 18.34
CA MET A 1 33.39 -38.25 17.98
C MET A 1 33.64 -37.01 17.15
N SER A 2 33.01 -36.88 15.98
CA SER A 2 33.21 -35.72 15.10
C SER A 2 32.66 -34.47 15.80
N ASN A 3 33.51 -33.50 16.14
CA ASN A 3 33.14 -32.17 16.66
C ASN A 3 32.59 -31.24 15.55
N LYS A 4 31.99 -31.81 14.49
CA LYS A 4 31.42 -31.06 13.40
C LYS A 4 30.05 -30.52 13.82
N ARG A 5 29.85 -29.22 13.68
CA ARG A 5 28.58 -28.52 13.91
C ARG A 5 28.13 -27.84 12.63
N TYR A 6 26.87 -27.44 12.57
CA TYR A 6 26.28 -26.77 11.43
C TYR A 6 25.71 -25.42 11.84
N ILE A 7 25.82 -24.44 10.94
CA ILE A 7 25.20 -23.12 11.07
C ILE A 7 24.32 -22.95 9.84
N GLU A 8 23.03 -22.80 10.07
CA GLU A 8 22.03 -22.49 9.05
C GLU A 8 21.65 -21.02 9.17
N LEU A 9 21.77 -20.28 8.06
CA LEU A 9 21.36 -18.90 7.96
C LEU A 9 20.24 -18.79 6.93
N TYR A 10 19.07 -18.34 7.37
CA TYR A 10 17.94 -18.07 6.49
C TYR A 10 17.61 -16.58 6.52
N SER A 11 17.68 -15.92 5.36
CA SER A 11 17.45 -14.49 5.25
C SER A 11 16.03 -14.09 5.65
N GLY A 12 15.08 -15.03 5.57
CA GLY A 12 13.71 -14.79 6.00
C GLY A 12 13.58 -14.56 7.51
N ASN A 13 14.61 -14.82 8.32
CA ASN A 13 14.58 -14.56 9.75
C ASN A 13 15.37 -13.31 10.18
N ARG A 14 15.79 -12.47 9.22
CA ARG A 14 16.52 -11.23 9.51
C ARG A 14 15.57 -10.13 9.99
N ASN A 15 16.11 -9.13 10.69
CA ASN A 15 15.38 -7.89 10.89
C ASN A 15 15.35 -7.14 9.55
N ARG A 16 14.23 -7.19 8.84
CA ARG A 16 14.11 -6.60 7.50
C ARG A 16 14.25 -5.08 7.52
N GLN A 17 13.88 -4.41 8.60
CA GLN A 17 14.01 -2.97 8.72
C GLN A 17 15.47 -2.50 8.85
N GLN A 18 16.30 -3.27 9.56
CA GLN A 18 17.74 -3.00 9.71
C GLN A 18 18.55 -3.55 8.52
N TYR A 19 18.15 -4.71 8.00
CA TYR A 19 18.82 -5.41 6.90
C TYR A 19 17.82 -5.64 5.75
N PRO A 20 17.56 -4.63 4.91
CA PRO A 20 16.54 -4.71 3.87
C PRO A 20 16.83 -5.78 2.81
N TYR A 21 18.10 -6.07 2.54
CA TYR A 21 18.52 -6.97 1.47
C TYR A 21 18.69 -8.42 1.97
N PRO A 22 17.99 -9.42 1.38
CA PRO A 22 18.16 -10.82 1.74
C PRO A 22 19.59 -11.34 1.62
N ALA A 23 20.40 -10.73 0.75
CA ALA A 23 21.78 -11.13 0.49
C ALA A 23 22.82 -10.45 1.37
N SER A 24 22.44 -9.60 2.33
CA SER A 24 23.40 -9.01 3.27
C SER A 24 22.72 -8.68 4.59
N PHE A 25 23.07 -9.44 5.63
CA PHE A 25 22.52 -9.25 6.96
C PHE A 25 23.47 -9.74 8.04
N GLU A 26 23.25 -9.26 9.26
CA GLU A 26 23.89 -9.82 10.44
C GLU A 26 22.88 -10.60 11.26
N VAL A 27 23.31 -11.74 11.80
CA VAL A 27 22.54 -12.60 12.69
C VAL A 27 23.10 -12.43 14.09
N PRO A 28 22.33 -11.81 15.01
CA PRO A 28 22.76 -11.68 16.38
C PRO A 28 22.88 -13.04 17.07
N PHE A 29 23.89 -13.16 17.93
CA PHE A 29 24.04 -14.30 18.83
C PHE A 29 23.05 -14.17 19.99
N ALA A 30 22.37 -15.27 20.35
CA ALA A 30 21.54 -15.35 21.55
C ALA A 30 21.87 -16.61 22.38
N PRO A 31 22.27 -16.46 23.66
CA PRO A 31 22.55 -17.59 24.54
C PRO A 31 21.28 -18.27 25.06
N THR A 32 20.14 -17.60 24.98
CA THR A 32 18.81 -18.11 25.36
C THR A 32 17.77 -17.64 24.35
N VAL A 33 16.79 -18.48 24.07
CA VAL A 33 15.62 -18.10 23.28
C VAL A 33 14.81 -17.10 24.11
N GLN A 34 14.67 -15.87 23.64
CA GLN A 34 13.83 -14.88 24.30
C GLN A 34 12.35 -15.22 24.07
N ASN A 35 11.52 -15.00 25.09
CA ASN A 35 10.07 -14.99 24.91
C ASN A 35 9.69 -13.73 24.12
N ILE A 36 9.36 -13.90 22.84
CA ILE A 36 8.98 -12.79 21.98
C ILE A 36 7.48 -12.50 22.14
N THR A 37 7.18 -11.24 22.40
CA THR A 37 5.83 -10.66 22.47
C THR A 37 5.76 -9.49 21.49
N GLY A 38 4.58 -8.99 21.19
CA GLY A 38 4.45 -7.77 20.37
C GLY A 38 5.24 -6.57 20.90
N LYS A 39 5.48 -6.49 22.22
CA LYS A 39 6.20 -5.38 22.87
C LYS A 39 7.70 -5.33 22.54
N ASN A 40 8.31 -6.50 22.32
CA ASN A 40 9.75 -6.65 22.12
C ASN A 40 10.07 -7.31 20.77
N ALA A 41 9.09 -7.41 19.87
CA ALA A 41 9.31 -7.85 18.50
C ALA A 41 10.19 -6.84 17.75
N LEU A 42 11.12 -7.35 16.94
CA LEU A 42 12.06 -6.52 16.17
C LEU A 42 11.70 -6.45 14.69
N ASP A 43 10.88 -7.39 14.19
CA ASP A 43 10.33 -7.40 12.84
C ASP A 43 8.90 -8.00 12.85
N PRO A 44 7.93 -7.28 13.45
CA PRO A 44 6.61 -7.81 13.77
C PRO A 44 5.74 -8.07 12.53
N ILE A 45 5.25 -9.30 12.40
CA ILE A 45 4.18 -9.64 11.48
C ILE A 45 2.84 -9.45 12.18
N VAL A 46 1.97 -8.66 11.57
CA VAL A 46 0.63 -8.36 12.11
C VAL A 46 -0.47 -8.82 11.16
N ASN A 47 -1.63 -9.13 11.72
CA ASN A 47 -2.81 -9.47 10.94
C ASN A 47 -3.40 -8.24 10.25
N GLY A 48 -4.30 -8.44 9.28
CA GLY A 48 -5.08 -7.35 8.70
C GLY A 48 -4.33 -6.46 7.72
N ALA A 49 -3.10 -6.79 7.35
CA ALA A 49 -2.30 -5.99 6.42
C ALA A 49 -2.96 -5.94 5.03
N VAL A 50 -2.91 -4.76 4.40
CA VAL A 50 -3.52 -4.51 3.09
C VAL A 50 -2.53 -4.89 2.00
N TYR A 51 -2.80 -5.93 1.23
CA TYR A 51 -1.89 -6.32 0.14
C TYR A 51 -2.12 -5.46 -1.10
N TYR A 52 -3.37 -5.29 -1.50
CA TYR A 52 -3.73 -4.52 -2.69
C TYR A 52 -4.93 -3.65 -2.41
N LYS A 53 -5.03 -2.53 -3.12
CA LYS A 53 -6.21 -1.67 -3.09
C LYS A 53 -6.63 -1.27 -4.48
N PHE A 54 -7.92 -1.37 -4.75
CA PHE A 54 -8.48 -1.02 -6.06
C PHE A 54 -9.84 -0.36 -5.91
N ILE A 55 -10.27 0.29 -6.98
CA ILE A 55 -11.57 0.97 -7.08
C ILE A 55 -12.39 0.25 -8.16
N ALA A 56 -13.60 -0.16 -7.80
CA ALA A 56 -14.59 -0.62 -8.76
C ALA A 56 -15.52 0.53 -9.15
N THR A 57 -15.89 0.58 -10.42
CA THR A 57 -16.77 1.60 -11.00
C THR A 57 -17.94 0.93 -11.73
N SER A 58 -18.98 1.70 -12.07
CA SER A 58 -20.13 1.20 -12.82
C SER A 58 -20.10 1.65 -14.28
N SER A 59 -21.07 1.18 -15.06
CA SER A 59 -21.33 1.67 -16.42
C SER A 59 -21.74 3.15 -16.48
N GLU A 60 -21.98 3.81 -15.35
CA GLU A 60 -22.22 5.25 -15.28
C GLU A 60 -20.91 6.05 -15.11
N TYR A 61 -19.81 5.37 -14.74
CA TYR A 61 -18.51 5.96 -14.44
C TYR A 61 -17.37 5.19 -15.12
N TYR A 62 -16.98 5.63 -16.31
CA TYR A 62 -15.90 4.97 -17.06
C TYR A 62 -14.52 5.32 -16.51
N ASN A 63 -13.67 4.29 -16.34
CA ASN A 63 -12.24 4.45 -16.06
C ASN A 63 -11.45 4.90 -17.29
N SER A 64 -11.95 4.56 -18.48
CA SER A 64 -11.37 4.95 -19.76
C SER A 64 -12.49 5.10 -20.78
N GLU A 65 -12.41 6.12 -21.63
CA GLU A 65 -13.37 6.36 -22.69
C GLU A 65 -12.66 6.85 -23.95
N GLY A 66 -13.25 6.58 -25.11
CA GLY A 66 -12.65 6.94 -26.39
C GLY A 66 -13.51 6.51 -27.57
N SER A 67 -12.86 6.31 -28.70
CA SER A 67 -13.49 5.81 -29.93
C SER A 67 -12.78 4.58 -30.44
N PHE A 68 -13.53 3.64 -31.00
CA PHE A 68 -12.95 2.48 -31.65
C PHE A 68 -12.25 2.89 -32.94
N ALA A 69 -11.04 2.37 -33.15
CA ALA A 69 -10.21 2.67 -34.31
C ALA A 69 -10.72 1.96 -35.57
N ALA A 70 -10.27 2.41 -36.74
CA ALA A 70 -10.50 1.72 -38.00
C ALA A 70 -9.93 0.29 -37.95
N GLY A 71 -10.70 -0.69 -38.46
CA GLY A 71 -10.34 -2.11 -38.40
C GLY A 71 -10.76 -2.80 -37.11
N SER A 72 -11.52 -2.13 -36.24
CA SER A 72 -12.20 -2.78 -35.12
C SER A 72 -13.23 -3.78 -35.63
N THR A 73 -13.44 -4.84 -34.86
CA THR A 73 -14.55 -5.78 -35.09
C THR A 73 -15.27 -6.01 -33.78
N ALA A 74 -16.51 -6.50 -33.85
CA ALA A 74 -17.29 -6.87 -32.67
C ALA A 74 -16.53 -7.81 -31.70
N ALA A 75 -15.75 -8.76 -32.21
CA ALA A 75 -15.01 -9.73 -31.39
C ALA A 75 -13.62 -9.24 -30.94
N ALA A 76 -13.02 -8.33 -31.71
CA ALA A 76 -11.69 -7.78 -31.45
C ALA A 76 -11.68 -6.26 -31.71
N PRO A 77 -12.29 -5.47 -30.82
CA PRO A 77 -12.27 -4.03 -30.97
C PRO A 77 -10.87 -3.47 -30.75
N VAL A 78 -10.54 -2.43 -31.50
CA VAL A 78 -9.26 -1.72 -31.41
C VAL A 78 -9.52 -0.37 -30.76
N LEU A 79 -8.86 -0.10 -29.64
CA LEU A 79 -9.02 1.15 -28.92
C LEU A 79 -8.25 2.26 -29.63
N SER A 80 -8.90 3.39 -29.87
CA SER A 80 -8.21 4.66 -30.13
C SER A 80 -8.27 5.51 -28.86
N PRO A 81 -7.15 6.11 -28.42
CA PRO A 81 -7.16 7.02 -27.28
C PRO A 81 -8.04 8.24 -27.54
N LYS A 82 -8.50 8.86 -26.46
CA LYS A 82 -9.29 10.10 -26.49
C LYS A 82 -8.52 11.21 -27.22
N GLN A 83 -9.21 12.04 -28.02
CA GLN A 83 -8.61 13.28 -28.58
C GLN A 83 -8.13 14.26 -27.49
N THR A 84 -8.50 14.06 -26.22
CA THR A 84 -8.17 14.94 -25.09
C THR A 84 -7.00 14.46 -24.21
N GLY A 85 -6.17 13.52 -24.68
CA GLY A 85 -4.80 13.37 -24.14
C GLY A 85 -4.54 12.29 -23.07
N GLU A 86 -5.46 11.37 -22.79
CA GLU A 86 -5.14 10.18 -21.97
C GLU A 86 -4.60 9.05 -22.85
N ALA A 87 -3.35 8.64 -22.59
CA ALA A 87 -2.71 7.53 -23.29
C ALA A 87 -3.29 6.19 -22.83
N LEU A 88 -3.45 5.25 -23.76
CA LEU A 88 -3.81 3.87 -23.41
C LEU A 88 -2.69 3.22 -22.57
N SER A 89 -3.08 2.30 -21.69
CA SER A 89 -2.11 1.58 -20.86
C SER A 89 -1.10 0.81 -21.72
N SER A 90 0.18 0.92 -21.40
CA SER A 90 1.25 0.14 -22.03
C SER A 90 1.40 -1.26 -21.42
N VAL A 91 0.59 -1.60 -20.41
CA VAL A 91 0.65 -2.87 -19.68
C VAL A 91 -0.22 -3.90 -20.39
N ALA A 92 0.38 -5.04 -20.73
CA ALA A 92 -0.36 -6.16 -21.31
C ALA A 92 -1.45 -6.65 -20.36
N ASN A 93 -2.63 -6.96 -20.91
CA ASN A 93 -3.79 -7.44 -20.16
C ASN A 93 -4.31 -6.48 -19.08
N TYR A 94 -3.92 -5.19 -19.11
CA TYR A 94 -4.35 -4.19 -18.12
C TYR A 94 -5.86 -4.13 -17.88
N TYR A 95 -6.66 -4.26 -18.95
CA TYR A 95 -8.12 -4.20 -18.89
C TYR A 95 -8.79 -5.56 -18.66
N VAL A 96 -8.04 -6.66 -18.42
CA VAL A 96 -8.67 -7.96 -18.14
C VAL A 96 -9.54 -7.87 -16.89
N GLY A 97 -10.70 -8.54 -16.94
CA GLY A 97 -11.70 -8.49 -15.89
C GLY A 97 -12.58 -7.22 -15.92
N TRP A 98 -12.27 -6.24 -16.75
CA TRP A 98 -13.08 -5.03 -16.90
C TRP A 98 -14.13 -5.24 -17.97
N TYR A 99 -15.12 -4.36 -18.01
CA TYR A 99 -16.17 -4.37 -19.01
C TYR A 99 -15.96 -3.21 -19.97
N ILE A 100 -16.15 -3.49 -21.26
CA ILE A 100 -16.30 -2.47 -22.29
C ILE A 100 -17.76 -2.35 -22.67
N VAL A 101 -18.21 -1.12 -22.87
CA VAL A 101 -19.53 -0.79 -23.41
C VAL A 101 -19.39 0.08 -24.65
N ASP A 102 -20.14 -0.24 -25.70
CA ASP A 102 -20.38 0.69 -26.81
C ASP A 102 -21.41 1.73 -26.34
N THR A 103 -20.98 2.98 -26.22
CA THR A 103 -21.80 4.08 -25.70
C THR A 103 -22.58 4.81 -26.79
N THR A 104 -22.42 4.39 -28.05
CA THR A 104 -23.11 4.97 -29.22
C THR A 104 -24.45 4.29 -29.46
N VAL A 105 -24.54 3.01 -29.08
CA VAL A 105 -25.73 2.20 -29.20
C VAL A 105 -26.51 2.26 -27.88
N PRO A 106 -27.86 2.33 -27.90
CA PRO A 106 -28.66 2.26 -26.67
C PRO A 106 -28.29 1.01 -25.84
N PRO A 107 -28.24 1.11 -24.50
CA PRO A 107 -27.78 0.02 -23.65
C PRO A 107 -28.68 -1.22 -23.83
N SER A 108 -28.09 -2.27 -24.39
CA SER A 108 -28.63 -3.61 -24.50
C SER A 108 -27.60 -4.61 -23.98
N ASN A 109 -28.01 -5.85 -23.69
CA ASN A 109 -27.06 -6.91 -23.30
C ASN A 109 -25.99 -7.19 -24.36
N GLU A 110 -26.20 -6.74 -25.59
CA GLU A 110 -25.27 -6.89 -26.73
C GLU A 110 -24.29 -5.70 -26.84
N SER A 111 -24.47 -4.64 -26.06
CA SER A 111 -23.61 -3.45 -26.08
C SER A 111 -22.45 -3.53 -25.07
N VAL A 112 -22.39 -4.58 -24.24
CA VAL A 112 -21.43 -4.73 -23.13
C VAL A 112 -20.74 -6.09 -23.18
N SER A 113 -19.42 -6.14 -22.98
CA SER A 113 -18.71 -7.41 -22.78
C SER A 113 -17.57 -7.30 -21.77
N LEU A 114 -17.31 -8.42 -21.09
CA LEU A 114 -16.09 -8.64 -20.31
C LEU A 114 -14.87 -8.70 -21.25
N ILE A 115 -13.77 -8.08 -20.83
CA ILE A 115 -12.47 -8.11 -21.48
C ILE A 115 -11.65 -9.26 -20.87
N ILE A 116 -11.13 -10.14 -21.73
CA ILE A 116 -10.29 -11.29 -21.35
C ILE A 116 -8.87 -11.22 -21.93
N GLY A 117 -8.57 -10.18 -22.71
CA GLY A 117 -7.22 -9.92 -23.19
C GLY A 117 -7.05 -8.49 -23.68
N TYR A 118 -5.82 -7.97 -23.56
CA TYR A 118 -5.45 -6.66 -24.11
C TYR A 118 -4.00 -6.67 -24.61
N ASN A 119 -3.81 -6.34 -25.88
CA ASN A 119 -2.50 -6.17 -26.49
C ASN A 119 -2.14 -4.67 -26.62
N PRO A 120 -1.18 -4.15 -25.84
CA PRO A 120 -0.82 -2.73 -25.85
C PRO A 120 -0.10 -2.29 -27.12
N SER A 121 0.52 -3.21 -27.88
CA SER A 121 1.21 -2.87 -29.12
C SER A 121 0.26 -2.56 -30.28
N THR A 122 -0.95 -3.12 -30.24
CA THR A 122 -1.98 -2.92 -31.26
C THR A 122 -3.24 -2.26 -30.70
N ALA A 123 -3.29 -1.98 -29.40
CA ALA A 123 -4.47 -1.51 -28.68
C ALA A 123 -5.72 -2.41 -28.86
N THR A 124 -5.52 -3.69 -29.16
CA THR A 124 -6.61 -4.63 -29.45
C THR A 124 -7.09 -5.31 -28.18
N LEU A 125 -8.41 -5.40 -28.02
CA LEU A 125 -9.05 -6.17 -26.96
C LEU A 125 -9.45 -7.56 -27.45
N THR A 126 -9.47 -8.52 -26.52
CA THR A 126 -10.12 -9.81 -26.68
C THR A 126 -11.29 -9.87 -25.71
N LEU A 127 -12.49 -10.10 -26.24
CA LEU A 127 -13.73 -10.09 -25.47
C LEU A 127 -14.22 -11.50 -25.17
N LEU A 128 -14.86 -11.69 -24.02
CA LEU A 128 -15.52 -12.96 -23.69
C LEU A 128 -16.66 -13.25 -24.66
N GLN A 129 -17.40 -12.21 -25.05
CA GLN A 129 -18.47 -12.26 -26.05
C GLN A 129 -18.30 -11.08 -27.01
N PRO A 130 -18.55 -11.24 -28.32
CA PRO A 130 -18.52 -10.11 -29.26
C PRO A 130 -19.55 -9.04 -28.89
N LEU A 131 -19.26 -7.78 -29.22
CA LEU A 131 -20.26 -6.71 -29.23
C LEU A 131 -21.32 -6.98 -30.32
N GLY A 132 -22.51 -6.39 -30.19
CA GLY A 132 -23.64 -6.64 -31.09
C GLY A 132 -23.42 -6.18 -32.54
N ASP A 133 -22.92 -4.96 -32.72
CA ASP A 133 -22.66 -4.34 -34.03
C ASP A 133 -21.15 -4.16 -34.28
N ASP A 134 -20.77 -3.86 -35.54
CA ASP A 134 -19.42 -3.41 -35.86
C ASP A 134 -19.13 -2.08 -35.16
N PRO A 135 -18.19 -2.05 -34.20
CA PRO A 135 -17.98 -0.87 -33.37
C PRO A 135 -17.14 0.20 -34.08
N THR A 136 -16.71 0.00 -35.32
CA THR A 136 -15.81 0.91 -36.03
C THR A 136 -16.34 2.35 -36.07
N GLY A 137 -15.59 3.28 -35.45
CA GLY A 137 -15.97 4.70 -35.36
C GLY A 137 -16.97 5.03 -34.26
N HIS A 138 -17.53 4.04 -33.56
CA HIS A 138 -18.33 4.24 -32.37
C HIS A 138 -17.47 4.69 -31.18
N LYS A 139 -18.13 5.18 -30.14
CA LYS A 139 -17.55 5.51 -28.83
C LYS A 139 -17.62 4.33 -27.88
N TYR A 140 -16.64 4.24 -26.98
CA TYR A 140 -16.61 3.24 -25.93
C TYR A 140 -16.43 3.87 -24.55
N GLY A 141 -16.88 3.12 -23.54
CA GLY A 141 -16.49 3.29 -22.14
C GLY A 141 -15.97 1.97 -21.59
N ILE A 142 -14.89 1.99 -20.81
CA ILE A 142 -14.35 0.84 -20.08
C ILE A 142 -14.46 1.12 -18.58
N TYR A 143 -15.01 0.17 -17.83
CA TYR A 143 -15.21 0.27 -16.38
C TYR A 143 -14.88 -1.06 -15.69
N SER A 144 -14.38 -1.02 -14.45
CA SER A 144 -13.92 -2.21 -13.71
C SER A 144 -15.04 -3.04 -13.08
N SER A 145 -16.30 -2.63 -13.25
CA SER A 145 -17.54 -3.18 -12.69
C SER A 145 -17.57 -3.34 -11.18
N ASN A 146 -18.58 -2.71 -10.57
CA ASN A 146 -18.98 -2.96 -9.20
C ASN A 146 -19.19 -4.45 -8.92
N PRO A 147 -19.01 -4.89 -7.66
CA PRO A 147 -19.26 -6.28 -7.29
C PRO A 147 -20.71 -6.65 -7.56
N THR A 148 -20.91 -7.88 -8.03
CA THR A 148 -22.23 -8.49 -8.08
C THR A 148 -22.58 -9.09 -6.72
N ALA A 149 -23.74 -9.72 -6.62
CA ALA A 149 -24.08 -10.49 -5.42
C ALA A 149 -23.00 -11.55 -5.09
N ASN A 150 -22.33 -12.14 -6.07
CA ASN A 150 -21.51 -13.34 -5.85
C ASN A 150 -20.02 -13.18 -6.15
N TYR A 151 -19.61 -12.10 -6.81
CA TYR A 151 -18.23 -11.94 -7.23
C TYR A 151 -17.85 -10.48 -7.44
N ILE A 152 -16.55 -10.24 -7.57
CA ILE A 152 -15.96 -8.97 -7.99
C ILE A 152 -14.79 -9.21 -8.94
N SER A 153 -14.57 -8.27 -9.84
CA SER A 153 -13.37 -8.25 -10.67
C SER A 153 -12.20 -7.61 -9.90
N ILE A 154 -11.03 -8.23 -9.97
CA ILE A 154 -9.80 -7.68 -9.42
C ILE A 154 -8.96 -7.15 -10.58
N PRO A 155 -8.52 -5.89 -10.58
CA PRO A 155 -7.74 -5.36 -11.71
C PRO A 155 -6.34 -5.98 -11.79
N THR A 156 -5.68 -5.82 -12.93
CA THR A 156 -4.27 -6.24 -13.09
C THR A 156 -3.31 -5.39 -12.24
N LEU A 157 -3.60 -4.10 -12.09
CA LEU A 157 -2.84 -3.17 -11.25
C LEU A 157 -3.72 -2.59 -10.14
N ASP A 158 -3.16 -2.49 -8.94
CA ASP A 158 -3.77 -1.77 -7.83
C ASP A 158 -3.58 -0.24 -7.99
N ILE A 159 -4.21 0.58 -7.15
CA ILE A 159 -4.10 2.05 -7.23
C ILE A 159 -2.68 2.58 -6.96
N ASN A 160 -1.80 1.76 -6.39
CA ASN A 160 -0.40 2.09 -6.14
C ASN A 160 0.52 1.58 -7.26
N GLN A 161 -0.06 1.03 -8.34
CA GLN A 161 0.60 0.39 -9.48
C GLN A 161 1.33 -0.92 -9.12
N ASN A 162 0.90 -1.59 -8.05
CA ASN A 162 1.34 -2.95 -7.75
C ASN A 162 0.70 -3.94 -8.71
N TYR A 163 1.49 -4.87 -9.23
CA TYR A 163 0.97 -6.02 -9.96
C TYR A 163 0.23 -6.96 -9.01
N ILE A 164 -1.03 -7.18 -9.31
CA ILE A 164 -1.84 -8.22 -8.68
C ILE A 164 -1.41 -9.56 -9.30
N LEU A 165 -1.04 -10.52 -8.45
CA LEU A 165 -0.59 -11.86 -8.82
C LEU A 165 -1.62 -12.53 -9.74
N ASN A 166 -1.14 -13.01 -10.87
CA ASN A 166 -2.00 -13.53 -11.93
C ASN A 166 -1.70 -15.00 -12.21
N TYR A 167 -1.99 -15.85 -11.22
CA TYR A 167 -1.96 -17.31 -11.35
C TYR A 167 -3.16 -17.92 -10.63
N GLU A 168 -3.50 -19.15 -11.01
CA GLU A 168 -4.68 -19.85 -10.50
C GLU A 168 -4.67 -19.97 -8.98
N LEU A 169 -5.81 -19.69 -8.34
CA LEU A 169 -6.00 -19.80 -6.88
C LEU A 169 -5.12 -18.86 -6.02
N ALA A 170 -4.41 -17.88 -6.61
CA ALA A 170 -3.50 -16.98 -5.89
C ALA A 170 -4.13 -16.31 -4.66
N TYR A 171 -5.44 -16.10 -4.70
CA TYR A 171 -6.21 -15.40 -3.68
C TYR A 171 -7.26 -16.23 -2.98
N ASN A 172 -7.27 -17.55 -3.15
CA ASN A 172 -8.18 -18.41 -2.40
C ASN A 172 -7.93 -18.26 -0.89
N GLY A 173 -9.00 -18.06 -0.12
CA GLY A 173 -8.95 -17.81 1.32
C GLY A 173 -8.57 -16.38 1.71
N TYR A 174 -8.28 -15.49 0.75
CA TYR A 174 -8.10 -14.06 1.04
C TYR A 174 -9.46 -13.39 1.27
N TYR A 175 -9.41 -12.20 1.85
CA TYR A 175 -10.55 -11.36 2.15
C TYR A 175 -10.57 -10.15 1.23
N ILE A 176 -11.74 -9.87 0.66
CA ILE A 176 -12.06 -8.60 0.02
C ILE A 176 -12.80 -7.76 1.05
N VAL A 177 -12.17 -6.68 1.48
CA VAL A 177 -12.73 -5.73 2.44
C VAL A 177 -13.28 -4.54 1.68
N PHE A 178 -14.50 -4.15 2.02
CA PHE A 178 -15.23 -3.04 1.42
C PHE A 178 -14.89 -1.78 2.20
N GLU A 179 -14.01 -0.95 1.64
CA GLU A 179 -13.47 0.21 2.34
C GLU A 179 -14.39 1.43 2.31
N THR A 180 -15.20 1.59 1.26
CA THR A 180 -16.12 2.73 1.20
C THR A 180 -17.13 2.65 2.35
N PRO A 181 -17.28 3.73 3.15
CA PRO A 181 -18.28 3.75 4.20
C PRO A 181 -19.71 3.62 3.65
N ASN A 182 -20.50 2.77 4.26
CA ASN A 182 -21.94 2.66 4.07
C ASN A 182 -22.64 2.53 5.44
N PRO A 183 -23.61 3.39 5.78
CA PRO A 183 -24.33 3.32 7.06
C PRO A 183 -24.91 1.95 7.44
N LEU A 184 -25.21 1.10 6.46
CA LEU A 184 -25.77 -0.23 6.67
C LEU A 184 -24.74 -1.28 7.12
N TYR A 185 -23.47 -1.14 6.74
CA TYR A 185 -22.45 -2.19 6.96
C TYR A 185 -21.04 -1.70 7.31
N SER A 186 -20.72 -0.41 7.13
CA SER A 186 -19.45 0.23 7.48
C SER A 186 -19.64 1.74 7.74
N ASN A 187 -19.58 2.21 8.98
CA ASN A 187 -19.73 3.63 9.32
C ASN A 187 -18.39 4.14 9.92
N PRO A 188 -17.93 5.38 9.65
CA PRO A 188 -16.76 5.96 10.31
C PRO A 188 -16.74 5.85 11.85
N SER A 189 -17.91 5.82 12.48
CA SER A 189 -18.12 5.67 13.93
C SER A 189 -18.19 4.20 14.40
N ASN A 190 -18.06 3.21 13.53
CA ASN A 190 -18.01 1.79 13.92
C ASN A 190 -16.74 1.10 13.40
N SER A 191 -16.19 0.18 14.20
CA SER A 191 -15.03 -0.63 13.80
C SER A 191 -15.37 -1.78 12.86
N ASN A 192 -16.62 -1.87 12.39
CA ASN A 192 -17.10 -3.00 11.63
C ASN A 192 -16.39 -3.08 10.28
N ILE A 193 -15.86 -4.25 10.00
CA ILE A 193 -15.18 -4.57 8.75
C ILE A 193 -16.18 -5.38 7.93
N PHE A 194 -16.72 -4.78 6.87
CA PHE A 194 -17.54 -5.51 5.92
C PHE A 194 -16.63 -6.19 4.89
N TYR A 195 -16.77 -7.50 4.72
CA TYR A 195 -15.89 -8.29 3.86
C TYR A 195 -16.60 -9.49 3.23
N ARG A 196 -15.92 -10.09 2.24
CA ARG A 196 -16.17 -11.44 1.74
C ARG A 196 -14.87 -12.22 1.65
N THR A 197 -14.95 -13.53 1.88
CA THR A 197 -13.82 -14.42 1.65
C THR A 197 -13.87 -14.91 0.20
N ILE A 198 -12.71 -14.98 -0.45
CA ILE A 198 -12.59 -15.51 -1.80
C ILE A 198 -12.53 -17.03 -1.73
N THR A 199 -13.53 -17.71 -2.29
CA THR A 199 -13.55 -19.17 -2.40
C THR A 199 -12.79 -19.66 -3.61
N TYR A 200 -12.87 -18.90 -4.71
CA TYR A 200 -12.20 -19.20 -5.96
C TYR A 200 -11.79 -17.91 -6.67
N TYR A 201 -10.54 -17.86 -7.13
CA TYR A 201 -10.03 -16.81 -8.00
C TYR A 201 -9.72 -17.39 -9.38
N ASP A 202 -10.46 -16.95 -10.39
CA ASP A 202 -10.21 -17.24 -11.79
C ASP A 202 -9.25 -16.20 -12.36
N PHE A 203 -8.00 -16.61 -12.61
CA PHE A 203 -6.96 -15.71 -13.11
C PHE A 203 -7.16 -15.31 -14.58
N ASN A 204 -7.88 -16.10 -15.39
CA ASN A 204 -8.09 -15.78 -16.81
C ASN A 204 -9.05 -14.60 -16.96
N THR A 205 -10.08 -14.55 -16.11
CA THR A 205 -11.08 -13.49 -16.09
C THR A 205 -10.83 -12.44 -15.00
N GLN A 206 -9.87 -12.70 -14.10
CA GLN A 206 -9.59 -11.93 -12.88
C GLN A 206 -10.80 -11.77 -11.96
N ILE A 207 -11.71 -12.75 -11.96
CA ILE A 207 -12.91 -12.74 -11.13
C ILE A 207 -12.63 -13.49 -9.82
N ALA A 208 -12.94 -12.83 -8.71
CA ALA A 208 -12.93 -13.42 -7.37
C ALA A 208 -14.35 -13.70 -6.89
N TYR A 209 -14.64 -14.98 -6.66
CA TYR A 209 -15.95 -15.45 -6.19
C TYR A 209 -16.02 -15.45 -4.67
N PHE A 210 -17.13 -14.93 -4.14
CA PHE A 210 -17.37 -14.80 -2.71
C PHE A 210 -17.76 -16.14 -2.07
N ASP A 211 -17.57 -16.22 -0.76
CA ASP A 211 -18.03 -17.30 0.10
C ASP A 211 -19.54 -17.29 0.35
N ALA A 212 -20.13 -16.09 0.35
CA ALA A 212 -21.56 -15.89 0.47
C ALA A 212 -22.02 -14.70 -0.37
N PRO A 213 -23.28 -14.69 -0.85
CA PRO A 213 -23.82 -13.55 -1.57
C PRO A 213 -23.76 -12.25 -0.75
N LEU A 214 -23.60 -11.10 -1.40
CA LEU A 214 -23.80 -9.79 -0.79
C LEU A 214 -25.25 -9.62 -0.34
N PRO A 215 -25.53 -8.87 0.74
CA PRO A 215 -26.90 -8.60 1.18
C PRO A 215 -27.67 -7.86 0.08
N ALA A 216 -28.97 -8.10 -0.02
CA ALA A 216 -29.82 -7.49 -1.06
C ALA A 216 -29.85 -5.94 -1.02
N GLU A 217 -29.51 -5.36 0.13
CA GLU A 217 -29.42 -3.92 0.36
C GLU A 217 -28.06 -3.30 -0.03
N TYR A 218 -27.10 -4.12 -0.50
CA TYR A 218 -25.83 -3.62 -1.01
C TYR A 218 -26.05 -2.93 -2.37
N ASN A 219 -26.19 -1.59 -2.35
CA ASN A 219 -26.35 -0.77 -3.55
C ASN A 219 -25.03 -0.06 -3.93
N PRO A 220 -24.38 -0.44 -5.05
CA PRO A 220 -23.06 0.04 -5.40
C PRO A 220 -23.06 1.32 -6.27
N MET A 221 -24.11 2.14 -6.27
CA MET A 221 -24.28 3.30 -7.18
C MET A 221 -23.14 4.34 -7.19
N THR A 222 -22.12 4.24 -6.35
CA THR A 222 -20.93 5.10 -6.37
C THR A 222 -19.65 4.27 -6.50
N PRO A 223 -18.56 4.81 -7.07
CA PRO A 223 -17.26 4.14 -7.06
C PRO A 223 -16.91 3.60 -5.67
N GLN A 224 -16.64 2.30 -5.61
CA GLN A 224 -16.37 1.61 -4.35
C GLN A 224 -14.89 1.28 -4.24
N THR A 225 -14.32 1.49 -3.06
CA THR A 225 -12.94 1.16 -2.76
C THR A 225 -12.87 -0.19 -2.05
N PHE A 226 -11.94 -1.04 -2.47
CA PHE A 226 -11.73 -2.38 -1.92
C PHE A 226 -10.28 -2.59 -1.54
N THR A 227 -10.06 -3.41 -0.52
CA THR A 227 -8.74 -3.96 -0.23
C THR A 227 -8.73 -5.48 -0.25
N LEU A 228 -7.61 -6.04 -0.69
CA LEU A 228 -7.35 -7.48 -0.66
C LEU A 228 -6.40 -7.80 0.48
N ARG A 229 -6.78 -8.75 1.35
CA ARG A 229 -6.04 -9.06 2.59
C ARG A 229 -5.96 -10.57 2.84
N LYS A 230 -4.86 -11.05 3.42
CA LYS A 230 -4.76 -12.47 3.86
C LYS A 230 -5.54 -12.76 5.13
N THR A 231 -5.57 -11.78 6.03
CA THR A 231 -6.29 -11.84 7.31
C THR A 231 -6.99 -10.52 7.53
N LEU A 232 -7.98 -10.50 8.42
CA LEU A 232 -8.69 -9.28 8.78
C LEU A 232 -7.99 -8.59 9.96
N PRO A 233 -8.04 -7.25 10.05
CA PRO A 233 -7.67 -6.54 11.26
C PRO A 233 -8.72 -6.79 12.36
N ASN A 234 -8.40 -6.45 13.60
CA ASN A 234 -9.35 -6.54 14.70
C ASN A 234 -10.39 -5.41 14.63
N GLU A 235 -9.92 -4.20 14.36
CA GLU A 235 -10.75 -3.01 14.22
C GLU A 235 -10.20 -2.11 13.13
N ARG A 236 -11.08 -1.32 12.53
CA ARG A 236 -10.77 -0.34 11.49
C ARG A 236 -11.40 0.99 11.89
N TRP A 237 -10.65 2.08 11.83
CA TRP A 237 -11.15 3.40 12.20
C TRP A 237 -10.78 4.45 11.16
N THR A 238 -11.74 5.29 10.79
CA THR A 238 -11.46 6.55 10.09
C THR A 238 -11.13 7.60 11.14
N LEU A 239 -9.98 8.24 11.03
CA LEU A 239 -9.54 9.22 12.02
C LEU A 239 -10.18 10.59 11.74
N GLU A 240 -10.81 11.15 12.77
CA GLU A 240 -11.42 12.49 12.75
C GLU A 240 -10.48 13.56 13.34
N THR A 241 -9.38 13.13 13.98
CA THR A 241 -8.42 14.01 14.67
C THR A 241 -7.01 13.66 14.23
N SER A 242 -6.20 14.68 13.94
CA SER A 242 -4.81 14.52 13.54
C SER A 242 -4.01 13.79 14.62
N THR A 243 -3.11 12.92 14.17
CA THR A 243 -2.07 12.37 15.06
C THR A 243 -1.17 13.50 15.55
N PHE A 244 -0.86 13.53 16.85
CA PHE A 244 0.00 14.57 17.44
C PHE A 244 1.14 13.95 18.26
N THR A 245 2.17 14.74 18.56
CA THR A 245 3.24 14.33 19.47
C THR A 245 3.01 14.96 20.84
N ASN A 246 2.78 14.13 21.84
CA ASN A 246 2.72 14.56 23.23
C ASN A 246 4.15 14.78 23.77
N SER A 247 4.44 16.03 24.13
CA SER A 247 5.71 16.44 24.77
C SER A 247 5.59 16.58 26.29
N THR A 248 4.39 16.42 26.85
CA THR A 248 4.14 16.59 28.29
C THR A 248 4.14 15.22 28.98
N PRO A 249 4.88 15.04 30.09
CA PRO A 249 4.85 13.79 30.84
C PRO A 249 3.42 13.42 31.24
N PRO A 250 3.02 12.13 31.10
CA PRO A 250 1.67 11.70 31.43
C PRO A 250 1.36 11.91 32.91
N ALA A 251 0.16 12.42 33.21
CA ALA A 251 -0.37 12.44 34.58
C ALA A 251 -0.47 11.03 35.18
N ASN A 252 -0.78 10.03 34.33
CA ASN A 252 -0.71 8.61 34.68
C ASN A 252 0.11 7.82 33.64
N PRO A 253 1.35 7.42 33.95
CA PRO A 253 2.21 6.65 33.04
C PRO A 253 1.69 5.26 32.65
N ALA A 254 0.65 4.74 33.32
CA ALA A 254 0.05 3.45 32.98
C ALA A 254 -1.04 3.53 31.90
N ILE A 255 -1.58 4.72 31.63
CA ILE A 255 -2.78 4.91 30.79
C ILE A 255 -2.50 5.89 29.64
N GLY A 256 -1.60 6.86 29.85
CA GLY A 256 -1.24 7.86 28.85
C GLY A 256 -2.18 9.09 28.81
N PRO A 257 -2.02 9.99 27.82
CA PRO A 257 -1.09 9.88 26.70
C PRO A 257 0.38 9.91 27.15
N LEU A 258 1.18 8.94 26.72
CA LEU A 258 2.62 8.88 27.01
C LEU A 258 3.37 9.89 26.16
N LEU A 259 4.65 10.13 26.49
CA LEU A 259 5.53 10.93 25.64
C LEU A 259 5.70 10.28 24.28
N GLY A 260 5.67 11.11 23.24
CA GLY A 260 5.77 10.69 21.85
C GLY A 260 4.41 10.72 21.14
N PRO A 261 4.25 9.93 20.08
CA PRO A 261 3.11 10.07 19.18
C PRO A 261 1.83 9.45 19.72
N VAL A 262 0.71 10.14 19.46
CA VAL A 262 -0.60 9.85 20.00
C VAL A 262 -1.66 9.92 18.90
N ILE A 263 -2.51 8.89 18.84
CA ILE A 263 -3.67 8.82 17.94
C ILE A 263 -4.93 8.93 18.79
N THR A 264 -5.91 9.73 18.35
CA THR A 264 -7.22 9.83 19.01
C THR A 264 -8.25 9.02 18.21
N LEU A 265 -8.87 8.02 18.84
CA LEU A 265 -9.91 7.21 18.20
C LEU A 265 -11.30 7.87 18.23
N PRO A 266 -12.17 7.59 17.25
CA PRO A 266 -13.53 8.16 17.18
C PRO A 266 -14.45 7.75 18.35
N PRO A 267 -15.59 8.48 18.53
CA PRO A 267 -16.66 8.05 19.42
C PRO A 267 -17.23 6.69 18.99
N GLY A 268 -16.89 5.64 19.74
CA GLY A 268 -17.21 4.25 19.42
C GLY A 268 -16.11 3.28 19.84
N ALA A 269 -14.87 3.77 19.95
CA ALA A 269 -13.77 2.99 20.52
C ALA A 269 -14.01 2.65 22.00
N SER A 270 -13.35 1.58 22.47
CA SER A 270 -13.51 1.07 23.83
C SER A 270 -13.28 2.15 24.90
N THR A 271 -14.12 2.21 25.92
CA THR A 271 -13.91 3.14 27.06
C THR A 271 -13.04 2.55 28.15
N THR A 272 -12.52 1.33 27.96
CA THR A 272 -11.69 0.64 28.94
C THR A 272 -10.22 1.00 28.76
N ASP A 273 -9.57 1.47 29.82
CA ASP A 273 -8.14 1.76 29.81
C ASP A 273 -7.33 0.53 29.40
N ASN A 274 -6.30 0.76 28.59
CA ASN A 274 -5.39 -0.27 28.07
C ASN A 274 -6.05 -1.40 27.25
N PHE A 275 -7.30 -1.25 26.81
CA PHE A 275 -7.98 -2.24 25.95
C PHE A 275 -7.21 -2.59 24.66
N TYR A 276 -6.48 -1.62 24.11
CA TYR A 276 -5.69 -1.78 22.89
C TYR A 276 -4.20 -2.06 23.14
N THR A 277 -3.75 -2.05 24.40
CA THR A 277 -2.34 -2.26 24.74
C THR A 277 -1.88 -3.65 24.32
N GLY A 278 -0.71 -3.74 23.69
CA GLY A 278 -0.19 -5.00 23.14
C GLY A 278 -0.60 -5.28 21.69
N LYS A 279 -1.56 -4.50 21.15
CA LYS A 279 -1.93 -4.55 19.72
C LYS A 279 -1.02 -3.63 18.91
N PHE A 280 -1.12 -3.75 17.60
CA PHE A 280 -0.45 -2.88 16.64
C PHE A 280 -1.47 -2.00 15.93
N VAL A 281 -1.08 -0.75 15.67
CA VAL A 281 -1.73 0.12 14.70
C VAL A 281 -0.94 0.05 13.42
N TYR A 282 -1.63 -0.21 12.34
CA TYR A 282 -1.09 -0.17 11.00
C TYR A 282 -1.80 0.91 10.19
N TYR A 283 -1.02 1.74 9.49
CA TYR A 283 -1.55 2.89 8.76
C TYR A 283 -1.80 2.56 7.30
N TYR A 284 -3.00 2.89 6.86
CA TYR A 284 -3.33 2.97 5.45
C TYR A 284 -3.65 4.44 5.15
N SER A 285 -2.66 5.20 4.67
CA SER A 285 -2.92 6.60 4.31
C SER A 285 -3.68 6.66 2.99
N ASN A 286 -4.74 7.46 2.95
CA ASN A 286 -5.40 7.80 1.71
C ASN A 286 -4.57 8.82 0.90
N ALA A 287 -3.65 9.53 1.56
CA ALA A 287 -2.74 10.58 1.07
C ALA A 287 -1.33 10.08 0.74
N SER A 288 -1.21 8.97 0.01
CA SER A 288 0.08 8.34 -0.33
C SER A 288 1.06 9.24 -1.11
N GLU A 289 0.59 10.36 -1.66
CA GLU A 289 1.40 11.34 -2.39
C GLU A 289 2.09 12.34 -1.45
N THR A 290 1.53 12.58 -0.26
CA THR A 290 2.05 13.53 0.74
C THR A 290 3.15 12.92 1.61
N TYR A 291 3.21 11.59 1.69
CA TYR A 291 4.20 10.88 2.48
C TYR A 291 5.16 10.13 1.57
N PRO A 292 6.48 10.41 1.62
CA PRO A 292 7.45 9.72 0.77
C PRO A 292 7.30 8.22 0.99
N LYS A 293 7.05 7.47 -0.10
CA LYS A 293 7.06 6.01 -0.12
C LYS A 293 8.39 5.58 0.48
N GLN A 294 8.40 5.10 1.73
CA GLN A 294 9.66 4.75 2.40
C GLN A 294 10.35 3.56 1.74
N PHE A 295 9.60 2.79 0.94
CA PHE A 295 10.07 1.61 0.24
C PHE A 295 9.34 1.46 -1.10
N PRO A 296 10.03 1.00 -2.16
CA PRO A 296 11.45 0.63 -2.22
C PRO A 296 12.37 1.86 -2.32
N PRO A 297 13.70 1.68 -2.15
CA PRO A 297 14.69 2.75 -2.30
C PRO A 297 14.49 3.54 -3.61
N ALA A 298 14.87 4.82 -3.61
CA ALA A 298 14.74 5.73 -4.76
C ALA A 298 15.39 5.19 -6.07
N GLU A 299 16.30 4.23 -5.95
CA GLU A 299 16.98 3.51 -7.04
C GLU A 299 16.06 2.55 -7.83
N VAL A 300 14.85 2.26 -7.34
CA VAL A 300 13.85 1.36 -7.96
C VAL A 300 12.68 2.13 -8.60
N ILE A 301 12.87 3.44 -8.76
CA ILE A 301 11.97 4.32 -9.49
C ILE A 301 12.64 4.58 -10.83
N ASN A 302 11.94 4.33 -11.94
CA ASN A 302 12.45 4.71 -13.25
C ASN A 302 12.77 6.22 -13.25
N GLY A 303 13.72 6.68 -14.08
CA GLY A 303 14.12 8.11 -14.12
C GLY A 303 12.98 9.11 -14.41
N ASN A 304 11.77 8.62 -14.69
CA ASN A 304 10.53 9.36 -14.87
C ASN A 304 9.56 9.31 -13.66
N GLY A 305 9.97 8.79 -12.51
CA GLY A 305 9.10 8.69 -11.32
C GLY A 305 8.15 7.48 -11.30
N SER A 306 8.15 6.64 -12.35
CA SER A 306 7.25 5.48 -12.43
C SER A 306 7.84 4.26 -11.69
N PRO A 307 7.03 3.55 -10.88
CA PRO A 307 7.45 2.31 -10.23
C PRO A 307 7.87 1.27 -11.27
N VAL A 308 8.94 0.52 -10.97
CA VAL A 308 9.41 -0.58 -11.82
C VAL A 308 8.40 -1.74 -11.73
N ALA A 309 8.06 -2.31 -12.89
CA ALA A 309 7.13 -3.45 -12.96
C ALA A 309 7.63 -4.65 -12.14
N GLY A 310 6.73 -5.30 -11.41
CA GLY A 310 7.05 -6.45 -10.54
C GLY A 310 7.50 -6.08 -9.12
N VAL A 311 7.61 -4.79 -8.78
CA VAL A 311 8.00 -4.36 -7.43
C VAL A 311 6.76 -4.09 -6.59
N PHE A 312 6.67 -4.74 -5.43
CA PHE A 312 5.60 -4.51 -4.46
C PHE A 312 5.92 -3.29 -3.58
N PHE A 313 5.00 -2.32 -3.58
CA PHE A 313 5.02 -1.13 -2.74
C PHE A 313 4.16 -1.38 -1.51
N PRO A 314 4.76 -1.68 -0.34
CA PRO A 314 4.00 -1.95 0.87
C PRO A 314 3.28 -0.68 1.33
N ILE A 315 2.07 -0.87 1.83
CA ILE A 315 1.34 0.19 2.52
C ILE A 315 1.95 0.34 3.94
N TYR A 316 2.08 1.58 4.44
CA TYR A 316 2.99 2.05 5.50
C TYR A 316 2.87 1.43 6.91
N GLY A 317 4.02 1.01 7.49
CA GLY A 317 4.38 1.02 8.92
C GLY A 317 3.47 0.38 9.98
N SER A 318 4.03 -0.47 10.85
CA SER A 318 3.36 -1.01 12.05
C SER A 318 3.86 -0.34 13.33
N TYR A 319 2.94 0.10 14.18
CA TYR A 319 3.24 0.84 15.41
C TYR A 319 2.63 0.12 16.62
N TYR A 320 3.45 -0.17 17.62
CA TYR A 320 2.99 -0.86 18.81
C TYR A 320 2.22 0.07 19.75
N VAL A 321 1.06 -0.36 20.25
CA VAL A 321 0.26 0.38 21.23
C VAL A 321 0.83 0.14 22.63
N LYS A 322 1.48 1.17 23.19
CA LYS A 322 2.07 1.14 24.53
C LYS A 322 1.06 1.32 25.65
N ALA A 323 0.10 2.22 25.44
CA ALA A 323 -0.94 2.52 26.40
C ALA A 323 -2.17 3.07 25.68
N TYR A 324 -3.32 2.96 26.33
CA TYR A 324 -4.57 3.52 25.85
C TYR A 324 -5.37 4.12 26.99
N ASN A 325 -5.80 5.37 26.81
CA ASN A 325 -6.71 6.06 27.72
C ASN A 325 -8.14 5.93 27.20
N GLY A 326 -8.98 5.15 27.89
CA GLY A 326 -10.36 4.90 27.46
C GLY A 326 -11.26 6.12 27.60
N SER A 327 -10.94 7.04 28.51
CA SER A 327 -11.71 8.27 28.71
C SER A 327 -11.44 9.31 27.61
N THR A 328 -10.19 9.47 27.19
CA THR A 328 -9.80 10.41 26.12
C THR A 328 -9.74 9.75 24.75
N ARG A 329 -9.85 8.41 24.69
CA ARG A 329 -9.67 7.57 23.50
C ARG A 329 -8.32 7.72 22.81
N GLN A 330 -7.28 8.06 23.58
CA GLN A 330 -5.94 8.32 23.07
C GLN A 330 -5.06 7.07 23.15
N LEU A 331 -4.56 6.63 21.99
CA LEU A 331 -3.56 5.58 21.85
C LEU A 331 -2.17 6.22 21.91
N SER A 332 -1.36 5.81 22.88
CA SER A 332 0.07 6.11 22.87
C SER A 332 0.80 5.02 22.11
N VAL A 333 1.39 5.37 20.98
CA VAL A 333 2.09 4.41 20.13
C VAL A 333 3.59 4.67 20.17
N CYS A 334 4.39 3.67 19.80
CA CYS A 334 5.83 3.88 19.65
C CYS A 334 6.37 3.45 18.30
N TYR A 335 7.44 4.14 17.92
CA TYR A 335 8.31 3.82 16.80
C TYR A 335 8.92 2.44 16.93
N ASP A 336 9.04 1.76 15.80
CA ASP A 336 9.98 0.67 15.62
C ASP A 336 11.33 1.24 15.16
N LEU A 337 12.36 1.03 16.00
CA LEU A 337 13.83 1.15 15.88
C LEU A 337 14.54 2.27 15.09
N ASN A 338 13.93 2.92 14.10
CA ASN A 338 14.62 3.89 13.21
C ASN A 338 14.26 5.35 13.44
N SER A 339 13.49 5.68 14.47
CA SER A 339 13.09 7.08 14.77
C SER A 339 12.48 7.82 13.56
N THR A 340 11.85 7.09 12.62
CA THR A 340 11.10 7.69 11.52
C THR A 340 9.88 8.39 12.11
N PRO A 341 9.73 9.72 11.96
CA PRO A 341 8.63 10.46 12.58
C PRO A 341 7.29 9.89 12.12
N LEU A 342 6.36 9.79 13.05
CA LEU A 342 5.05 9.25 12.78
C LEU A 342 4.40 10.26 11.86
N PRO A 343 3.92 9.85 10.68
CA PRO A 343 3.46 10.87 9.78
C PRO A 343 2.26 11.57 10.43
N THR A 344 2.27 12.90 10.32
CA THR A 344 1.24 13.75 10.90
C THR A 344 0.03 13.61 9.99
N TYR A 345 -0.71 12.53 10.20
CA TYR A 345 -1.82 12.06 9.36
C TYR A 345 -3.07 12.85 9.68
N ILE A 346 -3.21 13.92 8.91
CA ILE A 346 -4.37 14.57 8.30
C ILE A 346 -3.62 15.57 7.40
N ALA A 347 -3.40 15.21 6.13
CA ALA A 347 -2.88 16.19 5.20
C ALA A 347 -4.00 17.23 5.04
N ASN A 348 -3.87 18.34 5.76
CA ASN A 348 -4.56 19.56 5.38
C ASN A 348 -4.05 19.84 3.98
N ILE A 349 -4.86 19.51 2.99
CA ILE A 349 -4.62 20.11 1.71
C ILE A 349 -4.92 21.57 1.99
N GLY A 350 -3.88 22.40 1.86
CA GLY A 350 -3.92 23.82 2.20
C GLY A 350 -4.80 24.57 1.22
N TYR A 351 -6.07 24.23 1.21
CA TYR A 351 -7.11 25.04 0.64
C TYR A 351 -7.34 26.15 1.65
N ASP A 352 -7.20 27.37 1.17
CA ASP A 352 -7.70 28.52 1.87
C ASP A 352 -8.98 28.98 1.20
N SER A 353 -9.53 30.04 1.76
CA SER A 353 -10.76 30.65 1.32
C SER A 353 -10.69 31.24 -0.12
N GLY A 354 -9.52 31.26 -0.78
CA GLY A 354 -9.34 31.61 -2.19
C GLY A 354 -9.35 30.42 -3.18
N SER A 355 -9.61 29.21 -2.71
CA SER A 355 -9.56 27.98 -3.54
C SER A 355 -10.78 27.77 -4.46
N PHE A 356 -11.59 28.81 -4.66
CA PHE A 356 -12.86 28.77 -5.40
C PHE A 356 -12.83 29.64 -6.64
N VAL A 357 -13.41 29.13 -7.73
CA VAL A 357 -13.69 29.92 -8.94
C VAL A 357 -15.19 30.00 -9.15
N ALA A 358 -15.72 31.23 -9.26
CA ALA A 358 -17.12 31.47 -9.60
C ALA A 358 -17.39 31.10 -11.06
N GLN A 359 -18.50 30.40 -11.32
CA GLN A 359 -18.88 30.00 -12.68
C GLN A 359 -20.08 30.76 -13.26
N THR A 360 -21.08 31.12 -12.44
CA THR A 360 -22.32 31.77 -12.88
C THR A 360 -22.89 32.68 -11.79
N ASP A 361 -23.29 33.91 -12.17
CA ASP A 361 -24.07 34.89 -11.40
C ASP A 361 -23.61 35.21 -9.96
N LEU A 362 -22.32 35.03 -9.70
CA LEU A 362 -21.72 35.17 -8.38
C LEU A 362 -20.37 35.90 -8.49
N ILE A 363 -20.18 36.91 -7.63
CA ILE A 363 -18.91 37.62 -7.45
C ILE A 363 -18.29 37.12 -6.15
N ILE A 364 -17.05 36.64 -6.21
CA ILE A 364 -16.27 36.29 -5.01
C ILE A 364 -15.33 37.44 -4.71
N ASP A 365 -15.59 38.14 -3.62
CA ASP A 365 -14.74 39.23 -3.11
C ASP A 365 -13.97 38.76 -1.87
N GLN A 366 -12.67 39.07 -1.81
CA GLN A 366 -11.92 38.94 -0.57
C GLN A 366 -12.21 40.17 0.31
N ILE A 367 -12.91 39.97 1.43
CA ILE A 367 -13.35 41.05 2.33
C ILE A 367 -12.42 41.22 3.55
N GLY A 368 -11.52 40.26 3.79
CA GLY A 368 -10.50 40.31 4.82
C GLY A 368 -9.31 39.39 4.49
N PRO A 369 -8.25 39.37 5.32
CA PRO A 369 -7.04 38.58 5.03
C PRO A 369 -7.32 37.09 4.78
N THR A 370 -8.32 36.53 5.45
CA THR A 370 -8.78 35.14 5.30
C THR A 370 -10.28 35.03 5.01
N GLU A 371 -10.95 36.16 4.82
CA GLU A 371 -12.41 36.23 4.72
C GLU A 371 -12.85 36.54 3.29
N TYR A 372 -13.77 35.76 2.78
CA TYR A 372 -14.30 35.88 1.42
C TYR A 372 -15.82 35.94 1.46
N ARG A 373 -16.37 36.66 0.49
CA ARG A 373 -17.79 36.88 0.32
C ARG A 373 -18.20 36.50 -1.09
N ALA A 374 -19.13 35.57 -1.20
CA ALA A 374 -19.87 35.31 -2.43
C ALA A 374 -21.10 36.22 -2.46
N THR A 375 -21.10 37.21 -3.34
CA THR A 375 -22.22 38.15 -3.52
C THR A 375 -22.99 37.81 -4.80
N LEU A 376 -24.31 37.76 -4.70
CA LEU A 376 -25.23 37.53 -5.81
C LEU A 376 -25.42 38.75 -6.70
N THR A 377 -25.60 38.54 -8.00
CA THR A 377 -26.01 39.59 -8.94
C THR A 377 -27.44 39.44 -9.47
N ASN A 378 -28.10 38.27 -9.31
CA ASN A 378 -29.42 37.97 -9.89
C ASN A 378 -30.41 37.26 -8.91
N ASN A 379 -31.72 37.53 -9.07
CA ASN A 379 -32.82 36.97 -8.25
C ASN A 379 -33.26 35.56 -8.70
N THR A 380 -32.39 34.55 -8.65
CA THR A 380 -32.77 33.15 -8.94
C THR A 380 -32.58 32.23 -7.73
N SER A 381 -33.32 31.11 -7.68
CA SER A 381 -33.31 30.14 -6.57
C SER A 381 -32.01 29.32 -6.46
N LEU A 382 -31.17 29.33 -7.50
CA LEU A 382 -29.79 28.84 -7.46
C LEU A 382 -28.88 30.04 -7.21
N ILE A 383 -28.18 30.02 -6.08
CA ILE A 383 -27.37 31.15 -5.62
C ILE A 383 -25.97 31.17 -6.27
N GLY A 384 -25.55 30.07 -6.90
CA GLY A 384 -24.34 30.05 -7.72
C GLY A 384 -23.45 28.85 -7.44
N THR A 385 -22.50 28.64 -8.35
CA THR A 385 -21.61 27.48 -8.38
C THR A 385 -20.18 27.93 -8.14
N MET A 386 -19.55 27.36 -7.11
CA MET A 386 -18.12 27.53 -6.83
C MET A 386 -17.38 26.23 -7.15
N ASN A 387 -16.39 26.27 -8.04
CA ASN A 387 -15.58 25.09 -8.36
C ASN A 387 -14.35 25.01 -7.46
N LEU A 388 -14.07 23.83 -6.91
CA LEU A 388 -12.75 23.51 -6.37
C LEU A 388 -11.76 23.34 -7.52
N ILE A 389 -10.56 23.90 -7.37
CA ILE A 389 -9.51 23.81 -8.38
C ILE A 389 -9.14 22.32 -8.61
N PRO A 390 -9.29 21.78 -9.85
CA PRO A 390 -9.16 20.35 -10.15
C PRO A 390 -7.80 19.71 -9.83
N THR A 391 -6.71 20.48 -9.86
CA THR A 391 -5.34 19.97 -9.68
C THR A 391 -5.01 19.59 -8.25
N GLN A 392 -5.94 19.80 -7.32
CA GLN A 392 -5.65 19.75 -5.88
C GLN A 392 -6.30 18.55 -5.17
N TYR A 393 -7.21 17.82 -5.81
CA TYR A 393 -7.83 16.61 -5.24
C TYR A 393 -7.80 15.43 -6.22
N THR A 394 -7.85 14.22 -5.68
CA THR A 394 -7.80 12.96 -6.42
C THR A 394 -9.18 12.32 -6.42
N ILE A 395 -9.65 11.92 -7.61
CA ILE A 395 -10.91 11.20 -7.80
C ILE A 395 -10.90 9.91 -6.97
N GLY A 396 -12.02 9.61 -6.31
CA GLY A 396 -12.21 8.39 -5.51
C GLY A 396 -11.61 8.42 -4.11
N LYS A 397 -11.05 9.56 -3.66
CA LYS A 397 -10.56 9.72 -2.28
C LYS A 397 -11.62 10.37 -1.39
N THR A 398 -11.68 9.97 -0.13
CA THR A 398 -12.55 10.61 0.86
C THR A 398 -11.88 11.85 1.43
N TYR A 399 -12.59 12.97 1.37
CA TYR A 399 -12.18 14.24 1.95
C TYR A 399 -13.14 14.61 3.07
N GLN A 400 -12.60 15.11 4.18
CA GLN A 400 -13.37 15.82 5.19
C GLN A 400 -13.22 17.30 4.93
N VAL A 401 -14.34 18.01 4.94
CA VAL A 401 -14.40 19.45 4.81
C VAL A 401 -14.84 20.01 6.15
N CYS A 402 -14.10 20.98 6.66
CA CYS A 402 -14.53 21.86 7.72
C CYS A 402 -14.70 23.26 7.12
N TRP A 403 -15.93 23.74 7.06
CA TRP A 403 -16.27 25.01 6.43
C TRP A 403 -17.02 25.89 7.42
N ASN A 404 -16.39 27.00 7.78
CA ASN A 404 -17.04 28.05 8.55
C ASN A 404 -17.79 28.96 7.58
N ILE A 405 -19.12 28.97 7.69
CA ILE A 405 -19.98 29.75 6.81
C ILE A 405 -20.92 30.63 7.59
N ARG A 406 -21.17 31.80 7.02
CA ARG A 406 -22.12 32.78 7.51
C ARG A 406 -23.07 33.15 6.39
N GLY A 407 -24.36 32.97 6.64
CA GLY A 407 -25.41 33.56 5.82
C GLY A 407 -25.75 34.97 6.31
N LYS A 408 -26.29 35.81 5.43
CA LYS A 408 -26.90 37.08 5.85
C LYS A 408 -28.07 36.77 6.81
N PRO A 409 -28.28 37.54 7.91
CA PRO A 409 -29.28 37.25 8.95
C PRO A 409 -30.75 37.14 8.48
N THR A 410 -31.04 37.58 7.25
CA THR A 410 -32.38 37.62 6.66
C THR A 410 -32.61 36.53 5.61
N MET A 411 -31.72 35.55 5.46
CA MET A 411 -31.90 34.43 4.54
C MET A 411 -32.88 33.40 5.11
N ALA A 412 -33.95 33.09 4.36
CA ALA A 412 -34.81 31.97 4.70
C ALA A 412 -34.14 30.65 4.27
N SER A 413 -33.64 29.90 5.25
CA SER A 413 -33.17 28.52 5.11
C SER A 413 -32.11 28.25 4.03
N PRO A 414 -31.01 29.03 3.92
CA PRO A 414 -29.97 28.75 2.95
C PRO A 414 -29.32 27.39 3.18
N TYR A 415 -29.08 26.62 2.14
CA TYR A 415 -28.31 25.38 2.20
C TYR A 415 -27.36 25.30 1.01
N PHE A 416 -26.39 24.41 1.07
CA PHE A 416 -25.54 24.12 -0.07
C PHE A 416 -25.54 22.63 -0.39
N THR A 417 -25.23 22.31 -1.64
CA THR A 417 -24.89 20.96 -2.06
C THR A 417 -23.45 20.93 -2.59
N VAL A 418 -22.79 19.80 -2.43
CA VAL A 418 -21.54 19.51 -3.13
C VAL A 418 -21.90 18.57 -4.27
N ASN A 419 -21.60 18.97 -5.50
CA ASN A 419 -21.96 18.23 -6.69
C ASN A 419 -20.71 17.76 -7.44
N GLY A 420 -20.79 16.54 -7.98
CA GLY A 420 -19.82 16.00 -8.95
C GLY A 420 -20.27 16.22 -10.39
N LEU A 421 -19.70 15.45 -11.32
CA LEU A 421 -20.12 15.44 -12.72
C LEU A 421 -21.64 15.23 -12.87
N ASN A 422 -22.23 15.87 -13.87
CA ASN A 422 -23.66 15.78 -14.19
C ASN A 422 -24.61 16.18 -13.05
N ASN A 423 -24.18 17.09 -12.16
CA ASN A 423 -24.95 17.56 -10.99
C ASN A 423 -25.32 16.46 -9.97
N THR A 424 -24.55 15.38 -9.91
CA THR A 424 -24.72 14.35 -8.88
C THR A 424 -24.45 14.95 -7.50
N ILE A 425 -25.42 14.92 -6.59
CA ILE A 425 -25.27 15.45 -5.23
C ILE A 425 -24.42 14.48 -4.41
N LEU A 426 -23.20 14.90 -4.06
CA LEU A 426 -22.26 14.20 -3.18
C LEU A 426 -22.53 14.50 -1.70
N TYR A 427 -23.05 15.69 -1.39
CA TYR A 427 -23.45 16.10 -0.05
C TYR A 427 -24.50 17.20 -0.12
N GLN A 428 -25.41 17.26 0.87
CA GLN A 428 -26.35 18.37 1.07
C GLN A 428 -26.31 18.80 2.53
N SER A 429 -26.11 20.10 2.77
CA SER A 429 -26.09 20.66 4.12
C SER A 429 -27.48 20.76 4.71
N SER A 430 -27.55 20.85 6.04
CA SER A 430 -28.72 21.42 6.71
C SER A 430 -28.84 22.92 6.40
N ALA A 431 -30.00 23.51 6.71
CA ALA A 431 -30.20 24.95 6.59
C ALA A 431 -29.25 25.72 7.54
N ILE A 432 -28.60 26.75 7.03
CA ILE A 432 -27.66 27.61 7.74
C ILE A 432 -28.48 28.71 8.42
N SER A 433 -28.75 28.54 9.71
CA SER A 433 -29.69 29.39 10.46
C SER A 433 -29.03 30.35 11.45
N SER A 434 -27.70 30.46 11.46
CA SER A 434 -26.95 31.31 12.40
C SER A 434 -25.97 32.27 11.72
N ASP A 435 -25.54 33.28 12.48
CA ASP A 435 -24.54 34.27 12.06
C ASP A 435 -23.17 33.65 11.73
N TYR A 436 -22.84 32.47 12.27
CA TYR A 436 -21.67 31.67 11.91
C TYR A 436 -21.94 30.21 12.26
N THR A 437 -21.88 29.32 11.28
CA THR A 437 -21.98 27.87 11.45
C THR A 437 -20.72 27.20 10.92
N THR A 438 -20.09 26.36 11.73
CA THR A 438 -19.10 25.41 11.24
C THR A 438 -19.82 24.17 10.73
N VAL A 439 -19.72 23.89 9.43
CA VAL A 439 -20.23 22.67 8.82
C VAL A 439 -19.07 21.71 8.60
N THR A 440 -19.18 20.52 9.18
CA THR A 440 -18.23 19.43 8.94
C THR A 440 -18.92 18.32 8.19
N PHE A 441 -18.37 17.91 7.05
CA PHE A 441 -18.92 16.82 6.25
C PHE A 441 -17.81 16.08 5.50
N THR A 442 -18.15 14.93 4.90
CA THR A 442 -17.23 14.18 4.04
C THR A 442 -17.81 14.02 2.64
N PHE A 443 -16.95 13.97 1.63
CA PHE A 443 -17.37 13.69 0.25
C PHE A 443 -16.27 12.92 -0.51
N ILE A 444 -16.64 12.27 -1.61
CA ILE A 444 -15.74 11.55 -2.51
C ILE A 444 -15.90 12.14 -3.92
N PRO A 445 -14.90 12.86 -4.47
CA PRO A 445 -14.96 13.38 -5.83
C PRO A 445 -15.07 12.22 -6.82
N THR A 446 -16.07 12.29 -7.71
CA THR A 446 -16.26 11.30 -8.79
C THR A 446 -15.68 11.77 -10.13
N SER A 447 -15.19 13.00 -10.19
CA SER A 447 -14.66 13.65 -11.38
C SER A 447 -13.65 14.73 -11.01
N SER A 448 -12.89 15.21 -11.98
CA SER A 448 -12.00 16.37 -11.86
C SER A 448 -12.76 17.70 -11.69
N LEU A 449 -14.10 17.66 -11.69
CA LEU A 449 -14.97 18.79 -11.42
C LEU A 449 -15.83 18.47 -10.19
N THR A 450 -15.56 19.17 -9.11
CA THR A 450 -16.35 19.17 -7.87
C THR A 450 -16.75 20.61 -7.61
N CYS A 451 -18.05 20.84 -7.48
CA CYS A 451 -18.60 22.17 -7.29
C CYS A 451 -19.49 22.25 -6.05
N PHE A 452 -19.53 23.44 -5.46
CA PHE A 452 -20.38 23.78 -4.33
C PHE A 452 -21.48 24.67 -4.87
N ASN A 453 -22.72 24.19 -4.80
CA ASN A 453 -23.90 24.92 -5.23
C ASN A 453 -24.63 25.44 -4.00
N ILE A 454 -24.86 26.75 -3.96
CA ILE A 454 -25.57 27.39 -2.86
C ILE A 454 -27.03 27.60 -3.29
N PHE A 455 -27.97 27.46 -2.35
CA PHE A 455 -29.41 27.64 -2.56
C PHE A 455 -30.02 28.46 -1.42
N ALA A 456 -30.96 29.38 -1.71
CA ALA A 456 -31.83 30.00 -0.72
C ALA A 456 -33.09 30.60 -1.35
N ASP A 457 -34.11 30.81 -0.52
CA ASP A 457 -35.40 31.40 -0.92
C ASP A 457 -35.34 32.94 -0.93
N THR A 458 -35.91 33.56 -1.96
CA THR A 458 -35.63 34.94 -2.44
C THR A 458 -36.42 36.04 -1.73
N GLU A 459 -35.76 37.19 -1.45
CA GLU A 459 -36.30 38.58 -1.47
C GLU A 459 -35.30 39.78 -1.28
N SER A 460 -33.95 39.68 -1.20
CA SER A 460 -32.99 40.85 -1.34
C SER A 460 -31.48 40.47 -1.27
N ASP A 461 -30.54 41.37 -1.63
CA ASP A 461 -29.05 41.21 -1.61
C ASP A 461 -28.50 40.16 -0.62
N TYR A 462 -28.19 38.95 -1.09
CA TYR A 462 -27.65 37.89 -0.26
C TYR A 462 -26.17 37.68 -0.48
N TYR A 463 -25.49 37.28 0.59
CA TYR A 463 -24.14 36.81 0.52
C TYR A 463 -23.92 35.63 1.46
N ILE A 464 -22.97 34.77 1.10
CA ILE A 464 -22.33 33.83 2.02
C ILE A 464 -20.90 34.31 2.25
N GLU A 465 -20.54 34.42 3.52
CA GLU A 465 -19.18 34.69 3.97
C GLU A 465 -18.53 33.42 4.50
N TRP A 466 -17.23 33.27 4.29
CA TRP A 466 -16.43 32.23 4.92
C TRP A 466 -15.04 32.74 5.27
N ASP A 467 -14.53 32.28 6.42
CA ASP A 467 -13.20 32.62 6.95
C ASP A 467 -12.23 31.42 6.98
N SER A 468 -12.77 30.20 6.91
CA SER A 468 -12.00 28.96 6.97
C SER A 468 -12.68 27.88 6.12
N PHE A 469 -11.93 27.33 5.16
CA PHE A 469 -12.30 26.17 4.38
C PHE A 469 -11.13 25.20 4.39
N VAL A 470 -11.18 24.21 5.27
CA VAL A 470 -10.13 23.19 5.36
C VAL A 470 -10.67 21.92 4.73
N VAL A 471 -10.00 21.46 3.67
CA VAL A 471 -10.20 20.09 3.20
C VAL A 471 -9.02 19.28 3.68
N SER A 472 -9.34 18.25 4.44
CA SER A 472 -8.38 17.25 4.84
C SER A 472 -8.69 15.93 4.17
N GLN A 473 -7.63 15.21 3.84
CA GLN A 473 -7.79 13.80 3.51
C GLN A 473 -7.92 13.01 4.80
N VAL A 474 -9.02 12.26 4.95
CA VAL A 474 -9.21 11.39 6.12
C VAL A 474 -8.39 10.13 5.95
N ASP A 475 -7.61 9.80 6.98
CA ASP A 475 -6.82 8.57 7.01
C ASP A 475 -7.57 7.46 7.74
N THR A 476 -7.30 6.22 7.33
CA THR A 476 -7.87 5.03 7.96
C THR A 476 -6.76 4.24 8.63
N ILE A 477 -6.98 3.87 9.88
CA ILE A 477 -6.07 2.98 10.60
C ILE A 477 -6.71 1.62 10.79
N ASN A 478 -5.85 0.62 10.93
CA ASN A 478 -6.24 -0.72 11.31
C ASN A 478 -5.58 -1.04 12.64
N ILE A 479 -6.36 -1.54 13.59
CA ILE A 479 -5.84 -2.12 14.82
C ILE A 479 -5.78 -3.63 14.61
N SER A 480 -4.60 -4.20 14.80
CA SER A 480 -4.31 -5.59 14.47
C SER A 480 -3.58 -6.30 15.60
N CYS A 481 -3.82 -7.59 15.72
CA CYS A 481 -3.05 -8.47 16.58
C CYS A 481 -1.68 -8.78 15.97
N PHE A 482 -0.69 -8.86 16.85
CA PHE A 482 0.59 -9.50 16.60
C PHE A 482 0.37 -10.98 16.25
N SER A 483 0.97 -11.44 15.16
CA SER A 483 0.97 -12.85 14.79
C SER A 483 2.24 -13.53 15.27
N LYS A 484 3.40 -13.02 14.82
CA LYS A 484 4.72 -13.50 15.21
C LYS A 484 5.77 -12.43 14.92
N ASP A 485 6.95 -12.60 15.51
CA ASP A 485 8.13 -11.86 15.07
C ASP A 485 8.79 -12.67 13.97
N ASN A 486 9.17 -12.00 12.90
CA ASN A 486 9.91 -12.62 11.81
C ASN A 486 11.40 -12.74 12.17
N PHE A 487 11.91 -11.89 13.05
CA PHE A 487 13.30 -11.91 13.45
C PHE A 487 13.61 -13.11 14.37
N THR A 488 14.68 -13.85 14.05
CA THR A 488 15.19 -14.93 14.91
C THR A 488 16.72 -14.85 15.02
N PRO A 489 17.28 -14.67 16.24
CA PRO A 489 18.73 -14.71 16.44
C PRO A 489 19.28 -16.14 16.36
N LEU A 490 20.60 -16.29 16.23
CA LEU A 490 21.26 -17.59 16.24
C LEU A 490 21.23 -18.19 17.65
N SER A 491 20.50 -19.29 17.82
CA SER A 491 20.50 -20.06 19.07
C SER A 491 21.77 -20.90 19.19
N TYR A 492 22.57 -20.65 20.22
CA TYR A 492 23.80 -21.40 20.49
C TYR A 492 23.71 -22.12 21.82
N ASN A 493 23.80 -23.45 21.78
CA ASN A 493 23.74 -24.32 22.96
C ASN A 493 25.13 -24.79 23.47
N GLY A 494 26.22 -24.19 22.98
CA GLY A 494 27.57 -24.56 23.40
C GLY A 494 27.98 -23.95 24.74
N SER A 495 29.05 -24.49 25.33
CA SER A 495 29.57 -24.00 26.62
C SER A 495 30.02 -22.54 26.52
N MET A 496 29.60 -21.75 27.52
CA MET A 496 29.99 -20.36 27.66
C MET A 496 31.36 -20.19 28.38
N VAL A 497 32.07 -21.28 28.69
CA VAL A 497 33.23 -21.26 29.60
C VAL A 497 34.57 -21.06 28.87
N SER A 498 34.66 -21.30 27.55
CA SER A 498 35.90 -21.14 26.76
C SER A 498 35.90 -19.91 25.84
N ILE A 499 35.33 -18.78 26.29
CA ILE A 499 34.64 -17.80 25.43
C ILE A 499 35.42 -16.57 24.94
N ASN A 500 36.56 -16.23 25.54
CA ASN A 500 37.14 -14.90 25.30
C ASN A 500 37.95 -14.79 24.00
N ASP A 501 38.50 -15.88 23.47
CA ASP A 501 39.42 -15.83 22.33
C ASP A 501 38.84 -16.42 21.04
N THR A 502 39.18 -15.80 19.91
CA THR A 502 38.96 -16.40 18.59
C THR A 502 39.87 -17.61 18.42
N VAL A 503 39.30 -18.76 18.05
CA VAL A 503 40.06 -20.00 17.81
C VAL A 503 39.94 -20.44 16.36
N CYS A 504 40.84 -21.31 15.92
CA CYS A 504 40.81 -21.80 14.54
C CYS A 504 39.66 -22.79 14.34
N TYR A 505 38.80 -22.49 13.38
CA TYR A 505 37.79 -23.39 12.86
C TYR A 505 38.09 -23.65 11.40
N GLU A 506 37.92 -24.91 11.00
CA GLU A 506 37.68 -25.25 9.62
C GLU A 506 36.19 -25.01 9.31
N VAL A 507 35.91 -24.22 8.28
CA VAL A 507 34.56 -23.87 7.83
C VAL A 507 34.39 -24.30 6.37
N THR A 508 33.25 -24.93 6.08
CA THR A 508 32.87 -25.37 4.73
C THR A 508 31.46 -24.89 4.41
N LEU A 509 31.24 -24.30 3.24
CA LEU A 509 29.90 -24.04 2.71
C LEU A 509 29.32 -25.34 2.13
N ILE A 510 28.25 -25.84 2.76
CA ILE A 510 27.57 -27.08 2.34
C ILE A 510 26.60 -26.79 1.21
N SER A 511 25.75 -25.78 1.39
CA SER A 511 24.77 -25.34 0.40
C SER A 511 24.48 -23.86 0.53
N LEU A 512 24.17 -23.23 -0.61
CA LEU A 512 23.67 -21.88 -0.74
C LEU A 512 22.52 -21.91 -1.74
N THR A 513 21.33 -21.58 -1.29
CA THR A 513 20.12 -21.46 -2.13
C THR A 513 19.92 -19.99 -2.48
N LEU A 514 19.98 -19.67 -3.77
CA LEU A 514 19.79 -18.31 -4.31
C LEU A 514 18.50 -18.25 -5.12
N PRO A 515 17.73 -17.16 -5.01
CA PRO A 515 16.56 -16.97 -5.86
C PRO A 515 17.01 -16.76 -7.31
N ASN A 516 16.37 -17.47 -8.24
CA ASN A 516 16.67 -17.37 -9.67
C ASN A 516 15.78 -16.32 -10.34
N GLU A 517 15.58 -15.19 -9.69
CA GLU A 517 14.81 -14.06 -10.23
C GLU A 517 15.70 -13.13 -11.06
N SER A 518 15.09 -12.23 -11.83
CA SER A 518 15.82 -11.15 -12.51
C SER A 518 16.57 -10.30 -11.48
N LEU A 519 17.83 -9.97 -11.75
CA LEU A 519 18.67 -9.16 -10.88
C LEU A 519 18.65 -7.68 -11.28
N LEU A 520 18.90 -6.79 -10.33
CA LEU A 520 18.98 -5.35 -10.60
C LEU A 520 20.16 -5.00 -11.53
N SER A 521 21.27 -5.72 -11.42
CA SER A 521 22.50 -5.50 -12.18
C SER A 521 22.60 -6.30 -13.49
N GLY A 522 21.57 -7.06 -13.86
CA GLY A 522 21.63 -7.88 -15.07
C GLY A 522 20.52 -8.91 -15.22
N SER A 523 20.89 -10.12 -15.63
CA SER A 523 19.96 -11.22 -15.90
C SER A 523 19.61 -11.98 -14.61
N ARG A 524 19.34 -13.28 -14.70
CA ARG A 524 19.14 -14.18 -13.54
C ARG A 524 20.46 -14.76 -13.04
N ILE A 525 20.47 -15.23 -11.79
CA ILE A 525 21.67 -15.82 -11.18
C ILE A 525 22.22 -17.01 -11.97
N SER A 526 21.36 -17.80 -12.60
CA SER A 526 21.73 -18.94 -13.46
C SER A 526 22.67 -18.60 -14.62
N PHE A 527 22.80 -17.31 -14.99
CA PHE A 527 23.68 -16.84 -16.06
C PHE A 527 25.04 -16.32 -15.57
N TYR A 528 25.26 -16.27 -14.26
CA TYR A 528 26.54 -15.90 -13.68
C TYR A 528 27.40 -17.14 -13.48
N PRO A 529 28.74 -17.04 -13.60
CA PRO A 529 29.62 -18.20 -13.46
C PRO A 529 29.80 -18.65 -12.00
N TYR A 530 29.72 -17.72 -11.05
CA TYR A 530 29.90 -17.97 -9.63
C TYR A 530 29.38 -16.78 -8.80
N VAL A 531 29.33 -16.97 -7.48
CA VAL A 531 29.16 -15.89 -6.51
C VAL A 531 30.27 -15.93 -5.45
N TYR A 532 30.54 -14.78 -4.85
CA TYR A 532 31.34 -14.67 -3.64
C TYR A 532 30.44 -14.73 -2.41
N VAL A 533 30.85 -15.49 -1.40
CA VAL A 533 30.13 -15.61 -0.13
C VAL A 533 31.00 -15.09 1.00
N GLU A 534 30.55 -14.05 1.67
CA GLU A 534 31.11 -13.55 2.93
C GLU A 534 30.45 -14.29 4.10
N PHE A 535 31.29 -14.80 5.00
CA PHE A 535 30.85 -15.36 6.27
C PHE A 535 31.90 -15.04 7.33
N ALA A 536 31.56 -14.18 8.29
CA ALA A 536 32.50 -13.64 9.25
C ALA A 536 31.84 -13.32 10.59
N ASN A 537 32.66 -13.07 11.61
CA ASN A 537 32.21 -12.47 12.86
C ASN A 537 31.97 -10.96 12.68
N ALA A 538 30.87 -10.44 13.22
CA ALA A 538 30.49 -9.03 13.03
C ALA A 538 31.22 -8.07 13.98
N THR A 539 31.58 -8.52 15.20
CA THR A 539 32.18 -7.63 16.22
C THR A 539 33.63 -7.99 16.56
N ALA A 540 34.08 -9.21 16.25
CA ALA A 540 35.46 -9.61 16.51
C ALA A 540 36.47 -8.74 15.72
N PRO A 541 37.52 -8.18 16.37
CA PRO A 541 38.46 -7.22 15.78
C PRO A 541 39.41 -7.81 14.73
N SER A 542 39.23 -9.07 14.34
CA SER A 542 40.18 -9.76 13.48
C SER A 542 39.80 -9.61 12.01
N GLY A 543 40.61 -8.84 11.26
CA GLY A 543 40.73 -8.96 9.80
C GLY A 543 41.18 -10.35 9.31
N ALA A 544 41.29 -11.33 10.20
CA ALA A 544 41.70 -12.71 9.93
C ALA A 544 40.68 -13.52 9.10
N SER A 545 39.51 -12.95 8.78
CA SER A 545 38.53 -13.53 7.85
C SER A 545 38.45 -12.78 6.51
N ARG A 546 39.30 -11.78 6.28
CA ARG A 546 39.40 -11.05 5.00
C ARG A 546 40.63 -11.52 4.22
N GLU A 547 40.59 -11.32 2.91
CA GLU A 547 41.70 -11.61 1.97
C GLU A 547 42.19 -13.07 2.02
N LEU A 548 41.30 -14.01 2.38
CA LEU A 548 41.61 -15.45 2.44
C LEU A 548 41.70 -16.09 1.07
N ILE A 549 41.05 -15.49 0.07
CA ILE A 549 41.14 -15.91 -1.32
C ILE A 549 42.20 -15.04 -2.00
N TYR A 550 43.36 -15.63 -2.30
CA TYR A 550 44.36 -14.98 -3.13
C TYR A 550 43.85 -14.91 -4.57
N SER A 551 43.51 -13.71 -4.99
CA SER A 551 42.86 -13.44 -6.28
C SER A 551 43.31 -12.08 -6.79
N ASN A 552 43.38 -11.95 -8.11
CA ASN A 552 43.62 -10.66 -8.78
C ASN A 552 42.32 -9.88 -9.04
N ASN A 553 41.17 -10.45 -8.69
CA ASN A 553 39.88 -9.76 -8.69
C ASN A 553 39.72 -9.03 -7.34
N PRO A 554 39.73 -7.68 -7.30
CA PRO A 554 39.64 -6.91 -6.06
C PRO A 554 38.31 -7.14 -5.30
N SER A 555 37.29 -7.66 -5.97
CA SER A 555 35.99 -7.94 -5.39
C SER A 555 35.97 -9.17 -4.47
N SER A 556 37.05 -9.97 -4.43
CA SER A 556 37.13 -11.15 -3.54
C SER A 556 37.59 -10.82 -2.11
N ASN A 557 37.93 -9.57 -1.79
CA ASN A 557 38.60 -9.20 -0.53
C ASN A 557 37.83 -9.63 0.75
N ASN A 558 36.50 -9.64 0.72
CA ASN A 558 35.69 -10.04 1.86
C ASN A 558 35.11 -11.47 1.72
N ALA A 559 35.42 -12.16 0.63
CA ALA A 559 34.85 -13.46 0.33
C ALA A 559 35.58 -14.57 1.09
N LEU A 560 34.83 -15.42 1.78
CA LEU A 560 35.33 -16.66 2.37
C LEU A 560 35.29 -17.81 1.34
N PHE A 561 34.23 -17.84 0.52
CA PHE A 561 34.03 -18.88 -0.49
C PHE A 561 33.77 -18.29 -1.88
N VAL A 562 34.17 -19.03 -2.92
CA VAL A 562 33.67 -18.89 -4.28
C VAL A 562 32.72 -20.07 -4.53
N ALA A 563 31.44 -19.79 -4.80
CA ALA A 563 30.44 -20.81 -5.09
C ALA A 563 30.13 -20.82 -6.59
N PRO A 564 30.66 -21.78 -7.36
CA PRO A 564 30.39 -21.87 -8.79
C PRO A 564 28.93 -22.23 -9.06
N ILE A 565 28.38 -21.65 -10.12
CA ILE A 565 27.03 -21.94 -10.59
C ILE A 565 27.17 -22.94 -11.74
N SER A 566 26.67 -24.16 -11.54
CA SER A 566 26.67 -25.19 -12.57
C SER A 566 25.71 -24.84 -13.70
N GLN A 567 26.07 -25.21 -14.93
CA GLN A 567 25.18 -25.06 -16.08
C GLN A 567 23.85 -25.78 -15.83
N THR A 568 22.76 -25.02 -15.87
CA THR A 568 21.39 -25.52 -15.76
C THR A 568 20.84 -25.73 -17.17
N VAL A 569 20.13 -26.84 -17.38
CA VAL A 569 19.51 -27.17 -18.69
C VAL A 569 18.38 -26.20 -19.03
N GLN A 570 17.68 -25.67 -18.01
CA GLN A 570 16.53 -24.78 -18.17
C GLN A 570 16.61 -23.59 -17.19
N PRO A 571 17.56 -22.65 -17.41
CA PRO A 571 17.84 -21.54 -16.50
C PRO A 571 16.67 -20.57 -16.31
N LEU A 572 15.65 -20.64 -17.18
CA LEU A 572 14.47 -19.78 -17.11
C LEU A 572 13.31 -20.41 -16.31
N LEU A 573 13.34 -21.72 -16.04
CA LEU A 573 12.24 -22.43 -15.39
C LEU A 573 12.49 -22.71 -13.90
N SER A 574 13.75 -22.76 -13.45
CA SER A 574 14.05 -22.97 -12.04
C SER A 574 13.74 -21.72 -11.22
N THR A 575 13.02 -21.86 -10.11
CA THR A 575 12.73 -20.76 -9.17
C THR A 575 13.93 -20.43 -8.29
N PHE A 576 14.73 -21.43 -7.93
CA PHE A 576 15.91 -21.30 -7.09
C PHE A 576 17.10 -22.04 -7.71
N MET A 577 18.30 -21.53 -7.43
CA MET A 577 19.57 -22.17 -7.74
C MET A 577 20.23 -22.61 -6.43
N VAL A 578 20.49 -23.90 -6.29
CA VAL A 578 21.25 -24.46 -5.16
C VAL A 578 22.68 -24.67 -5.61
N VAL A 579 23.63 -24.02 -4.92
CA VAL A 579 25.06 -24.11 -5.21
C VAL A 579 25.83 -24.53 -3.96
N SER A 580 27.04 -25.03 -4.16
CA SER A 580 27.97 -25.37 -3.08
C SER A 580 29.36 -24.85 -3.43
N SER A 581 30.29 -24.83 -2.47
CA SER A 581 31.66 -24.36 -2.72
C SER A 581 32.56 -25.41 -3.41
N SER A 582 31.99 -26.44 -4.04
CA SER A 582 32.74 -27.54 -4.68
C SER A 582 33.77 -28.22 -3.76
N GLY A 583 33.46 -28.33 -2.46
CA GLY A 583 34.34 -28.95 -1.47
C GLY A 583 35.41 -28.03 -0.88
N MET A 584 35.39 -26.73 -1.19
CA MET A 584 36.30 -25.74 -0.61
C MET A 584 36.06 -25.61 0.91
N SER A 585 37.15 -25.76 1.67
CA SER A 585 37.19 -25.65 3.13
C SER A 585 38.23 -24.60 3.51
N GLN A 586 37.89 -23.72 4.45
CA GLN A 586 38.75 -22.61 4.87
C GLN A 586 39.03 -22.69 6.36
N VAL A 587 40.28 -22.44 6.75
CA VAL A 587 40.67 -22.37 8.17
C VAL A 587 40.74 -20.92 8.59
N ILE A 588 39.85 -20.52 9.51
CA ILE A 588 39.72 -19.14 9.96
C ILE A 588 39.72 -19.03 11.48
N LYS A 589 40.19 -17.89 12.00
CA LYS A 589 39.94 -17.52 13.39
C LYS A 589 38.48 -17.10 13.51
N PHE A 590 37.70 -17.89 14.23
CA PHE A 590 36.24 -17.75 14.28
C PHE A 590 35.73 -17.91 15.72
N LYS A 591 34.73 -17.10 16.04
CA LYS A 591 34.04 -17.10 17.33
C LYS A 591 32.57 -17.47 17.11
N PRO A 592 32.14 -18.72 17.35
CA PRO A 592 30.77 -19.16 17.05
C PRO A 592 29.71 -18.50 17.94
N ASN A 593 30.12 -17.82 19.01
CA ASN A 593 29.27 -17.10 19.95
C ASN A 593 29.35 -15.56 19.81
N ASP A 594 29.73 -15.08 18.62
CA ASP A 594 29.61 -13.69 18.23
C ASP A 594 28.51 -13.57 17.16
N ASN A 595 28.03 -12.35 16.93
CA ASN A 595 27.16 -12.04 15.81
C ASN A 595 27.85 -12.45 14.51
N LEU A 596 27.06 -12.96 13.56
CA LEU A 596 27.57 -13.44 12.28
C LEU A 596 27.15 -12.49 11.17
N ARG A 597 28.09 -12.10 10.32
CA ARG A 597 27.81 -11.38 9.08
C ARG A 597 27.77 -12.38 7.92
N PHE A 598 26.75 -12.25 7.09
CA PHE A 598 26.60 -13.01 5.87
C PHE A 598 26.27 -12.07 4.72
N SER A 599 27.02 -12.20 3.62
CA SER A 599 26.73 -11.48 2.38
C SER A 599 27.00 -12.32 1.13
N VAL A 600 26.26 -12.08 0.05
CA VAL A 600 26.50 -12.68 -1.27
C VAL A 600 26.75 -11.60 -2.30
N TYR A 601 27.87 -11.71 -3.02
CA TYR A 601 28.28 -10.77 -4.06
C TYR A 601 28.41 -11.45 -5.42
N LEU A 602 28.11 -10.69 -6.46
CA LEU A 602 28.33 -11.09 -7.85
C LEU A 602 29.84 -11.02 -8.20
N PRO A 603 30.27 -11.60 -9.34
CA PRO A 603 31.68 -11.61 -9.75
C PRO A 603 32.34 -10.23 -9.86
N ASP A 604 31.55 -9.19 -10.12
CA ASP A 604 31.99 -7.79 -10.21
C ASP A 604 32.12 -7.11 -8.83
N GLY A 605 31.70 -7.79 -7.74
CA GLY A 605 31.71 -7.26 -6.37
C GLY A 605 30.45 -6.51 -5.98
N THR A 606 29.48 -6.37 -6.88
CA THR A 606 28.18 -5.81 -6.52
C THR A 606 27.40 -6.80 -5.66
N LEU A 607 26.58 -6.28 -4.75
CA LEU A 607 25.75 -7.13 -3.90
C LEU A 607 24.70 -7.86 -4.76
N PHE A 608 24.47 -9.14 -4.49
CA PHE A 608 23.37 -9.87 -5.08
C PHE A 608 22.04 -9.18 -4.72
N ARG A 609 21.31 -8.70 -5.73
CA ARG A 609 20.03 -8.01 -5.56
C ARG A 609 19.06 -8.43 -6.65
N THR A 610 17.92 -8.96 -6.25
CA THR A 610 16.78 -9.22 -7.14
C THR A 610 16.11 -7.91 -7.53
N LEU A 611 15.46 -7.90 -8.69
CA LEU A 611 14.60 -6.80 -9.14
C LEU A 611 13.38 -6.66 -8.23
N GLU A 612 12.78 -7.79 -7.86
CA GLU A 612 11.74 -7.86 -6.83
C GLU A 612 12.38 -7.65 -5.45
N ASN A 613 11.76 -6.83 -4.60
CA ASN A 613 12.22 -6.61 -3.23
C ASN A 613 11.46 -7.49 -2.25
N ASP A 614 12.07 -7.74 -1.09
CA ASP A 614 11.36 -8.34 0.03
C ASP A 614 10.31 -7.37 0.58
N ILE A 615 9.28 -7.91 1.21
CA ILE A 615 8.21 -7.12 1.82
C ILE A 615 8.56 -6.92 3.30
N PHE A 616 8.48 -5.68 3.77
CA PHE A 616 8.78 -5.31 5.15
C PHE A 616 7.62 -5.64 6.10
N SER A 617 7.86 -5.53 7.41
CA SER A 617 6.76 -5.53 8.38
C SER A 617 5.72 -4.45 8.02
N PRO A 618 4.42 -4.75 8.12
CA PRO A 618 3.82 -5.86 8.88
C PRO A 618 3.65 -7.20 8.14
N TYR A 619 4.12 -7.31 6.91
CA TYR A 619 3.87 -8.49 6.07
C TYR A 619 4.83 -9.63 6.44
N PRO A 620 4.47 -10.90 6.16
CA PRO A 620 5.45 -11.99 6.12
C PRO A 620 6.48 -11.76 5.02
N THR A 621 7.62 -12.44 5.13
CA THR A 621 8.67 -12.42 4.11
C THR A 621 8.15 -12.90 2.76
N PHE A 622 8.72 -12.34 1.71
CA PHE A 622 8.45 -12.80 0.36
C PHE A 622 9.39 -13.95 0.03
N GLY A 623 8.86 -15.19 0.07
CA GLY A 623 9.66 -16.41 -0.03
C GLY A 623 10.51 -16.52 -1.30
N ARG A 624 10.08 -15.92 -2.43
CA ARG A 624 10.77 -16.00 -3.73
C ARG A 624 12.11 -15.27 -3.79
N VAL A 625 12.38 -14.35 -2.87
CA VAL A 625 13.63 -13.56 -2.85
C VAL A 625 14.54 -13.93 -1.68
N GLN A 626 14.15 -14.92 -0.85
CA GLN A 626 14.94 -15.33 0.30
C GLN A 626 16.13 -16.20 -0.10
N ILE A 627 17.19 -16.12 0.71
CA ILE A 627 18.43 -16.86 0.58
C ILE A 627 18.60 -17.74 1.81
N GLU A 628 19.12 -18.94 1.60
CA GLU A 628 19.46 -19.88 2.65
C GLU A 628 20.91 -20.34 2.47
N ALA A 629 21.69 -20.39 3.54
CA ALA A 629 23.06 -20.88 3.52
C ALA A 629 23.30 -21.84 4.69
N LEU A 630 23.87 -23.00 4.40
CA LEU A 630 24.28 -24.00 5.37
C LEU A 630 25.79 -24.12 5.39
N PHE A 631 26.39 -23.84 6.54
CA PHE A 631 27.81 -23.99 6.79
C PHE A 631 28.05 -25.14 7.75
N SER A 632 29.18 -25.82 7.60
CA SER A 632 29.70 -26.72 8.61
C SER A 632 30.98 -26.17 9.23
N ILE A 633 31.10 -26.27 10.55
CA ILE A 633 32.26 -25.82 11.30
C ILE A 633 32.86 -26.99 12.08
N ARG A 634 34.19 -27.04 12.14
CA ARG A 634 34.95 -27.98 12.96
C ARG A 634 36.08 -27.24 13.66
N ARG A 635 36.08 -27.27 14.99
CA ARG A 635 37.17 -26.71 15.78
C ARG A 635 38.43 -27.54 15.56
N LEU A 636 39.57 -26.87 15.34
CA LEU A 636 40.89 -27.50 15.18
C LEU A 636 41.65 -27.60 16.50
#